data_AF-A0A511Y802-F1
#
_entry.id   AF-A0A511Y802-F1
#
_cell.length_a   1.000
_cell.length_b   1.000
_cell.length_c   1.000
_cell.angle_alpha   90.00
_cell.angle_beta   90.00
_cell.angle_gamma   90.00
#
_symmetry.space_group_name_H-M   'P 1'
#
loop_
_entity.id
_entity.type
_entity.pdbx_description
1 polymer ?
#
loop_
_entity_poly.entity_id
_entity_poly.type
_entity_poly.pdbx_seq_one_letter_code
_entity_poly.pdbx_strand_id
1 'polypeptide(L)'
;MKIKQLFYLGIFVISISSGKAQDFFTVISERSIKADPKNRTVQPEKSLTYTLDVVGMKNYFNSVPELKDSDRKDNAPIIVLPMPDGTKAKFRIWKSSVMAPGLASQFPQIITFTGQGIDDKFATIKLDFTELGFHAQIKSVVAGDTYIDPYAKLDVNNYIIYKKSDLIDKKTRSCGVKDEDDTPLEKKNAQKTTSPSVGTQIRVFRLAVACTGEYAVAATGTTTPTVAQTLSAIVTSVNRVNGVYEQEVASRLVLVDSEVNVVFTNASTDPFNGNNDADTLIDESQTQIDLLIGNANYDVGHTFSTGAGGLAGLGVICMNGQKGSGVTGSGNPVGDPYDIDYVAHEVGHQFGGPHTFNALTGACGGNRDSDNAVEPGSGITIMAYAGICEATNDLDFHSIPVFHTKSFQTITTTVQSTTCQVTTPVANTAPVVNAGNDYIIPKGTPFKLTGSATDAQNNALTYSWEQNDVGPAGNWNAPTGNAPLFRSFVPVTVPYRYFPKITDVINNTTTTGEILPSYGRAMEFRLTVRDNNAGCAGVANDDAKITVDANSGPFTVTAPTTAVSWTSNTTQTITWNVANTNAAPVSCANISILLSTDGGFTYPTTIIASTPNDGSETITVPNVNTSQARIMVSGQDNVFFNINPVNFTITQTLGVGEVTGSKDVFIVYPNPSKGLLNIKFTNFNENYDIMVYDVSGRLAFSKLNNMLTVDKISTFNLAHLMTGDYVIKIKTKNMEKSVKWVKE
;
A
#
# COMPACT_ATOMS: atom_id res chain seq x y z
N MET A 1 -33.79 25.19 -67.98
CA MET A 1 -32.33 25.45 -68.02
C MET A 1 -31.79 25.16 -66.62
N LYS A 2 -30.79 24.29 -66.51
CA LYS A 2 -30.45 23.52 -65.30
C LYS A 2 -29.79 24.37 -64.19
N ILE A 3 -30.29 24.21 -62.97
CA ILE A 3 -29.69 24.66 -61.70
C ILE A 3 -28.48 23.76 -61.39
N LYS A 4 -27.30 24.34 -61.16
CA LYS A 4 -26.12 23.63 -60.65
C LYS A 4 -26.04 23.83 -59.14
N GLN A 5 -26.26 22.75 -58.38
CA GLN A 5 -25.87 22.63 -56.99
C GLN A 5 -24.36 22.40 -56.92
N LEU A 6 -23.62 23.24 -56.21
CA LEU A 6 -22.25 22.97 -55.77
C LEU A 6 -22.32 22.38 -54.36
N PHE A 7 -21.97 21.10 -54.23
CA PHE A 7 -21.70 20.46 -52.95
C PHE A 7 -20.25 20.80 -52.53
N TYR A 8 -20.09 21.57 -51.45
CA TYR A 8 -18.80 21.67 -50.75
C TYR A 8 -18.65 20.44 -49.86
N LEU A 9 -17.81 19.50 -50.30
CA LEU A 9 -17.37 18.36 -49.50
C LEU A 9 -16.26 18.85 -48.55
N GLY A 10 -16.64 19.27 -47.33
CA GLY A 10 -15.69 19.52 -46.25
C GLY A 10 -15.13 18.19 -45.75
N ILE A 11 -13.86 17.92 -46.06
CA ILE A 11 -13.11 16.79 -45.48
C ILE A 11 -12.83 17.16 -44.02
N PHE A 12 -13.65 16.64 -43.11
CA PHE A 12 -13.37 16.65 -41.68
C PHE A 12 -12.36 15.54 -41.42
N VAL A 13 -11.06 15.88 -41.34
CA VAL A 13 -10.03 14.93 -40.91
C VAL A 13 -10.19 14.76 -39.39
N ILE A 14 -10.95 13.73 -39.00
CA ILE A 14 -10.94 13.23 -37.63
C ILE A 14 -9.61 12.50 -37.45
N SER A 15 -8.61 13.20 -36.96
CA SER A 15 -7.37 12.58 -36.47
C SER A 15 -7.68 11.80 -35.21
N ILE A 16 -8.05 10.53 -35.35
CA ILE A 16 -8.08 9.57 -34.25
C ILE A 16 -6.62 9.24 -33.93
N SER A 17 -5.98 10.04 -33.07
CA SER A 17 -4.71 9.65 -32.48
C SER A 17 -4.98 8.57 -31.43
N SER A 18 -4.93 7.31 -31.84
CA SER A 18 -4.68 6.21 -30.92
C SER A 18 -3.35 6.50 -30.21
N GLY A 19 -3.43 7.03 -28.99
CA GLY A 19 -2.28 7.51 -28.22
C GLY A 19 -1.33 6.35 -27.92
N LYS A 20 -0.20 6.29 -28.64
CA LYS A 20 0.93 5.48 -28.21
C LYS A 20 1.44 6.07 -26.90
N ALA A 21 1.67 5.22 -25.90
CA ALA A 21 2.28 5.62 -24.64
C ALA A 21 3.63 6.30 -24.94
N GLN A 22 3.84 7.50 -24.39
CA GLN A 22 5.04 8.29 -24.66
C GLN A 22 6.08 8.12 -23.55
N ASP A 23 7.33 7.95 -23.94
CA ASP A 23 8.47 7.66 -23.07
C ASP A 23 9.58 8.66 -23.37
N PHE A 24 9.98 9.45 -22.38
CA PHE A 24 10.93 10.56 -22.54
C PHE A 24 12.24 10.34 -21.78
N PHE A 25 12.37 9.23 -21.05
CA PHE A 25 13.49 8.99 -20.14
C PHE A 25 14.45 7.94 -20.68
N THR A 26 15.74 8.29 -20.70
CA THR A 26 16.84 7.40 -21.08
C THR A 26 17.76 7.19 -19.89
N VAL A 27 18.07 5.93 -19.55
CA VAL A 27 18.99 5.60 -18.45
C VAL A 27 20.37 6.20 -18.71
N ILE A 28 20.97 6.80 -17.68
CA ILE A 28 22.36 7.28 -17.72
C ILE A 28 23.13 6.79 -16.50
N SER A 29 24.45 6.89 -16.52
CA SER A 29 25.28 6.61 -15.34
C SER A 29 25.35 7.86 -14.46
N GLU A 30 25.20 7.74 -13.14
CA GLU A 30 25.40 8.87 -12.21
C GLU A 30 26.77 9.53 -12.40
N ARG A 31 27.82 8.74 -12.68
CA ARG A 31 29.18 9.24 -12.96
C ARG A 31 29.30 10.18 -14.17
N SER A 32 28.32 10.18 -15.08
CA SER A 32 28.32 11.11 -16.22
C SER A 32 27.68 12.46 -15.90
N ILE A 33 26.99 12.59 -14.76
CA ILE A 33 26.33 13.83 -14.35
C ILE A 33 27.36 14.70 -13.62
N LYS A 34 27.51 15.95 -14.07
CA LYS A 34 28.38 16.95 -13.44
C LYS A 34 27.52 17.94 -12.67
N ALA A 35 27.37 17.73 -11.36
CA ALA A 35 26.67 18.65 -10.47
C ALA A 35 27.50 18.87 -9.19
N ASP A 36 27.40 20.07 -8.60
CA ASP A 36 27.94 20.34 -7.27
C ASP A 36 27.14 19.52 -6.23
N PRO A 37 27.78 18.66 -5.42
CA PRO A 37 27.10 17.91 -4.37
C PRO A 37 26.25 18.77 -3.42
N LYS A 38 26.62 20.04 -3.21
CA LYS A 38 25.86 20.99 -2.37
C LYS A 38 24.51 21.39 -2.98
N ASN A 39 24.37 21.23 -4.28
CA ASN A 39 23.14 21.53 -5.01
C ASN A 39 22.22 20.32 -5.12
N ARG A 40 22.58 19.16 -4.58
CA ARG A 40 21.67 18.01 -4.48
C ARG A 40 20.67 18.25 -3.35
N THR A 41 19.39 18.42 -3.70
CA THR A 41 18.28 18.60 -2.76
C THR A 41 17.93 17.31 -2.03
N VAL A 42 18.10 16.17 -2.69
CA VAL A 42 17.80 14.83 -2.16
C VAL A 42 18.95 13.87 -2.43
N GLN A 43 19.26 13.03 -1.43
CA GLN A 43 20.34 12.05 -1.46
C GLN A 43 19.84 10.70 -0.91
N PRO A 44 19.05 9.96 -1.69
CA PRO A 44 18.56 8.64 -1.28
C PRO A 44 19.68 7.59 -1.27
N GLU A 45 19.56 6.59 -0.40
CA GLU A 45 20.48 5.43 -0.34
C GLU A 45 20.47 4.60 -1.63
N LYS A 46 19.30 4.50 -2.26
CA LYS A 46 19.08 3.79 -3.53
C LYS A 46 18.35 4.69 -4.49
N SER A 47 18.87 4.77 -5.71
CA SER A 47 18.23 5.52 -6.78
C SER A 47 18.73 5.08 -8.15
N LEU A 48 18.00 5.49 -9.18
CA LEU A 48 18.41 5.39 -10.57
C LEU A 48 18.47 6.79 -11.18
N THR A 49 19.37 6.98 -12.14
CA THR A 49 19.56 8.25 -12.84
C THR A 49 19.19 8.16 -14.31
N TYR A 50 18.51 9.19 -14.79
CA TYR A 50 17.99 9.27 -16.16
C TYR A 50 18.25 10.65 -16.74
N THR A 51 18.36 10.73 -18.07
CA THR A 51 18.23 11.98 -18.82
C THR A 51 16.86 12.07 -19.47
N LEU A 52 16.36 13.29 -19.63
CA LEU A 52 15.03 13.58 -20.14
C LEU A 52 15.08 14.25 -21.52
N ASP A 53 14.24 13.80 -22.44
CA ASP A 53 13.88 14.57 -23.65
C ASP A 53 12.94 15.72 -23.27
N VAL A 54 13.53 16.83 -22.84
CA VAL A 54 12.84 18.03 -22.37
C VAL A 54 11.90 18.61 -23.45
N VAL A 55 12.35 18.65 -24.70
CA VAL A 55 11.58 19.23 -25.81
C VAL A 55 10.40 18.32 -26.16
N GLY A 56 10.65 17.01 -26.25
CA GLY A 56 9.61 16.02 -26.50
C GLY A 56 8.53 16.04 -25.42
N MET A 57 8.92 16.05 -24.15
CA MET A 57 7.96 16.06 -23.05
C MET A 57 7.16 17.36 -22.97
N LYS A 58 7.79 18.51 -23.20
CA LYS A 58 7.09 19.80 -23.25
C LYS A 58 6.04 19.83 -24.36
N ASN A 59 6.38 19.35 -25.55
CA ASN A 59 5.44 19.25 -26.68
C ASN A 59 4.28 18.31 -26.36
N TYR A 60 4.55 17.18 -25.72
CA TYR A 60 3.52 16.24 -25.29
C TYR A 60 2.59 16.86 -24.26
N PHE A 61 3.12 17.50 -23.21
CA PHE A 61 2.33 18.17 -22.18
C PHE A 61 1.45 19.30 -22.72
N ASN A 62 1.92 20.05 -23.72
CA ASN A 62 1.09 21.03 -24.41
C ASN A 62 -0.09 20.39 -25.16
N SER A 63 0.02 19.13 -25.56
CA SER A 63 -1.05 18.38 -26.24
C SER A 63 -2.04 17.71 -25.27
N VAL A 64 -1.72 17.61 -23.98
CA VAL A 64 -2.60 16.97 -22.98
C VAL A 64 -3.83 17.87 -22.75
N PRO A 65 -5.05 17.31 -22.86
CA PRO A 65 -6.27 18.08 -22.70
C PRO A 65 -6.51 18.48 -21.24
N GLU A 66 -7.22 19.59 -21.07
CA GLU A 66 -7.85 19.93 -19.79
C GLU A 66 -9.13 19.10 -19.64
N LEU A 67 -9.24 18.37 -18.53
CA LEU A 67 -10.41 17.57 -18.20
C LEU A 67 -10.95 18.02 -16.85
N LYS A 68 -12.22 18.39 -16.80
CA LYS A 68 -12.92 18.79 -15.57
C LYS A 68 -12.96 17.63 -14.58
N ASP A 69 -13.20 17.94 -13.31
CA ASP A 69 -13.33 16.92 -12.26
C ASP A 69 -14.51 15.97 -12.49
N SER A 70 -15.54 16.42 -13.20
CA SER A 70 -16.72 15.62 -13.58
C SER A 70 -16.55 14.83 -14.89
N ASP A 71 -15.47 15.05 -15.65
CA ASP A 71 -15.24 14.37 -16.93
C ASP A 71 -14.70 12.95 -16.71
N ARG A 72 -15.10 12.01 -17.58
CA ARG A 72 -14.52 10.66 -17.58
C ARG A 72 -13.08 10.68 -18.06
N LYS A 73 -12.19 10.01 -17.33
CA LYS A 73 -10.73 10.02 -17.58
C LYS A 73 -10.21 8.78 -18.34
N ASP A 74 -11.09 7.86 -18.76
CA ASP A 74 -10.73 6.61 -19.43
C ASP A 74 -9.93 6.79 -20.73
N ASN A 75 -10.14 7.92 -21.41
CA ASN A 75 -9.50 8.25 -22.69
C ASN A 75 -8.37 9.29 -22.54
N ALA A 76 -7.96 9.60 -21.31
CA ALA A 76 -6.87 10.54 -21.08
C ALA A 76 -5.54 10.01 -21.66
N PRO A 77 -4.65 10.89 -22.17
CA PRO A 77 -3.35 10.50 -22.72
C PRO A 77 -2.48 9.69 -21.75
N ILE A 78 -1.63 8.83 -22.30
CA ILE A 78 -0.79 7.91 -21.52
C ILE A 78 0.67 8.35 -21.54
N ILE A 79 1.25 8.56 -20.35
CA ILE A 79 2.69 8.73 -20.14
C ILE A 79 3.31 7.46 -19.58
N VAL A 80 4.54 7.17 -19.98
CA VAL A 80 5.39 6.11 -19.42
C VAL A 80 6.46 6.75 -18.55
N LEU A 81 6.56 6.31 -17.30
CA LEU A 81 7.55 6.81 -16.36
C LEU A 81 8.46 5.68 -15.85
N PRO A 82 9.76 5.94 -15.72
CA PRO A 82 10.69 5.02 -15.06
C PRO A 82 10.39 4.86 -13.57
N MET A 83 10.64 3.65 -13.05
CA MET A 83 10.45 3.27 -11.64
C MET A 83 11.81 2.98 -10.95
N PRO A 84 11.89 3.00 -9.60
CA PRO A 84 13.14 2.83 -8.86
C PRO A 84 13.80 1.44 -9.03
N ASP A 85 13.04 0.44 -9.48
CA ASP A 85 13.52 -0.92 -9.75
C ASP A 85 14.02 -1.12 -11.20
N GLY A 86 14.03 -0.04 -12.00
CA GLY A 86 14.43 -0.06 -13.41
C GLY A 86 13.32 -0.47 -14.38
N THR A 87 12.13 -0.78 -13.87
CA THR A 87 10.95 -1.00 -14.71
C THR A 87 10.34 0.33 -15.15
N LYS A 88 9.27 0.26 -15.94
CA LYS A 88 8.49 1.42 -16.39
C LYS A 88 7.01 1.20 -16.07
N ALA A 89 6.33 2.24 -15.62
CA ALA A 89 4.91 2.25 -15.30
C ALA A 89 4.14 3.23 -16.19
N LYS A 90 2.92 2.86 -16.56
CA LYS A 90 2.03 3.70 -17.38
C LYS A 90 0.97 4.40 -16.55
N PHE A 91 0.72 5.67 -16.87
CA PHE A 91 -0.29 6.49 -16.23
C PHE A 91 -1.14 7.20 -17.27
N ARG A 92 -2.45 7.23 -17.03
CA ARG A 92 -3.37 8.17 -17.70
C ARG A 92 -3.28 9.51 -16.99
N ILE A 93 -3.00 10.59 -17.72
CA ILE A 93 -2.79 11.92 -17.13
C ILE A 93 -3.67 12.99 -17.78
N TRP A 94 -4.05 13.98 -16.97
CA TRP A 94 -4.77 15.17 -17.41
C TRP A 94 -4.28 16.39 -16.62
N LYS A 95 -4.44 17.58 -17.21
CA LYS A 95 -4.05 18.83 -16.52
C LYS A 95 -4.84 19.00 -15.23
N SER A 96 -4.15 19.38 -14.16
CA SER A 96 -4.75 19.74 -12.87
C SER A 96 -4.56 21.23 -12.59
N SER A 97 -5.46 21.80 -11.80
CA SER A 97 -5.39 23.20 -11.38
C SER A 97 -4.73 23.29 -10.01
N VAL A 98 -3.48 23.75 -9.96
CA VAL A 98 -2.80 24.22 -8.74
C VAL A 98 -2.78 25.74 -8.68
N MET A 99 -2.85 26.41 -9.83
CA MET A 99 -2.97 27.86 -9.93
C MET A 99 -4.36 28.24 -10.44
N ALA A 100 -4.92 29.33 -9.93
CA ALA A 100 -6.12 29.93 -10.48
C ALA A 100 -5.88 30.35 -11.95
N PRO A 101 -6.94 30.41 -12.79
CA PRO A 101 -6.78 30.61 -14.24
C PRO A 101 -6.03 31.90 -14.63
N GLY A 102 -6.20 32.99 -13.88
CA GLY A 102 -5.52 34.25 -14.12
C GLY A 102 -4.03 34.19 -13.78
N LEU A 103 -3.66 33.50 -12.70
CA LEU A 103 -2.26 33.24 -12.37
C LEU A 103 -1.60 32.30 -13.40
N ALA A 104 -2.27 31.20 -13.76
CA ALA A 104 -1.76 30.24 -14.75
C ALA A 104 -1.53 30.90 -16.13
N SER A 105 -2.35 31.87 -16.51
CA SER A 105 -2.19 32.64 -17.75
C SER A 105 -0.98 33.56 -17.74
N GLN A 106 -0.55 34.03 -16.56
CA GLN A 106 0.67 34.85 -16.40
C GLN A 106 1.94 33.99 -16.44
N PHE A 107 1.86 32.73 -16.00
CA PHE A 107 2.97 31.78 -15.96
C PHE A 107 2.67 30.49 -16.75
N PRO A 108 2.43 30.57 -18.08
CA PRO A 108 2.04 29.41 -18.90
C PRO A 108 3.14 28.33 -19.00
N GLN A 109 4.37 28.64 -18.58
CA GLN A 109 5.47 27.69 -18.48
C GLN A 109 5.38 26.75 -17.27
N ILE A 110 4.54 27.06 -16.28
CA ILE A 110 4.31 26.24 -15.09
C ILE A 110 3.02 25.44 -15.30
N ILE A 111 3.14 24.12 -15.44
CA ILE A 111 2.03 23.23 -15.75
C ILE A 111 2.01 22.05 -14.78
N THR A 112 0.81 21.66 -14.34
CA THR A 112 0.62 20.54 -13.41
C THR A 112 -0.37 19.52 -13.95
N PHE A 113 -0.20 18.26 -13.56
CA PHE A 113 -1.06 17.15 -13.97
C PHE A 113 -1.38 16.24 -12.79
N THR A 114 -2.51 15.58 -12.91
CA THR A 114 -2.91 14.46 -12.07
C THR A 114 -3.13 13.24 -12.94
N GLY A 115 -2.97 12.04 -12.39
CA GLY A 115 -3.22 10.82 -13.15
C GLY A 115 -3.49 9.57 -12.31
N GLN A 116 -3.95 8.55 -13.00
CA GLN A 116 -4.22 7.20 -12.49
C GLN A 116 -3.27 6.20 -13.15
N GLY A 117 -2.74 5.27 -12.37
CA GLY A 117 -1.95 4.14 -12.86
C GLY A 117 -2.79 3.16 -13.70
N ILE A 118 -2.16 2.62 -14.75
CA ILE A 118 -2.77 1.63 -15.64
C ILE A 118 -2.33 0.22 -15.26
N ASP A 119 -1.02 0.04 -15.10
CA ASP A 119 -0.43 -1.26 -14.75
C ASP A 119 -0.63 -1.55 -13.25
N ASP A 120 -0.54 -0.52 -12.42
CA ASP A 120 -0.93 -0.52 -11.01
C ASP A 120 -2.16 0.37 -10.81
N LYS A 121 -3.33 -0.24 -10.60
CA LYS A 121 -4.59 0.48 -10.42
C LYS A 121 -4.68 1.21 -9.08
N PHE A 122 -3.86 0.86 -8.10
CA PHE A 122 -3.82 1.55 -6.80
C PHE A 122 -2.99 2.83 -6.88
N ALA A 123 -2.21 3.03 -7.96
CA ALA A 123 -1.30 4.14 -8.07
C ALA A 123 -2.00 5.43 -8.53
N THR A 124 -1.70 6.52 -7.83
CA THR A 124 -2.08 7.89 -8.23
C THR A 124 -0.81 8.71 -8.45
N ILE A 125 -0.87 9.69 -9.34
CA ILE A 125 0.29 10.52 -9.66
C ILE A 125 -0.02 12.02 -9.68
N LYS A 126 0.91 12.81 -9.16
CA LYS A 126 1.00 14.26 -9.36
C LYS A 126 2.27 14.57 -10.15
N LEU A 127 2.13 15.36 -11.21
CA LEU A 127 3.25 15.79 -12.06
C LEU A 127 3.28 17.30 -12.15
N ASP A 128 4.46 17.87 -12.28
CA ASP A 128 4.63 19.25 -12.70
C ASP A 128 5.84 19.41 -13.62
N PHE A 129 5.76 20.42 -14.48
CA PHE A 129 6.85 20.88 -15.31
C PHE A 129 6.93 22.39 -15.18
N THR A 130 8.03 22.89 -14.64
CA THR A 130 8.20 24.28 -14.22
C THR A 130 9.55 24.84 -14.68
N GLU A 131 9.91 26.07 -14.27
CA GLU A 131 11.27 26.61 -14.54
C GLU A 131 12.38 25.83 -13.83
N LEU A 132 12.03 25.03 -12.82
CA LEU A 132 12.96 24.21 -12.04
C LEU A 132 13.03 22.76 -12.54
N GLY A 133 12.32 22.42 -13.62
CA GLY A 133 12.36 21.10 -14.24
C GLY A 133 11.06 20.30 -14.06
N PHE A 134 11.14 19.00 -14.31
CA PHE A 134 10.04 18.05 -14.15
C PHE A 134 10.04 17.40 -12.76
N HIS A 135 8.88 17.32 -12.11
CA HIS A 135 8.73 16.56 -10.87
C HIS A 135 7.58 15.58 -10.99
N ALA A 136 7.71 14.43 -10.32
CA ALA A 136 6.64 13.46 -10.17
C ALA A 136 6.58 12.92 -8.74
N GLN A 137 5.37 12.83 -8.20
CA GLN A 137 5.03 12.06 -7.01
C GLN A 137 4.08 10.94 -7.41
N ILE A 138 4.52 9.70 -7.26
CA ILE A 138 3.72 8.49 -7.50
C ILE A 138 3.43 7.88 -6.13
N LYS A 139 2.16 7.85 -5.74
CA LYS A 139 1.71 7.14 -4.52
C LYS A 139 1.22 5.75 -4.91
N SER A 140 1.76 4.71 -4.29
CA SER A 140 1.36 3.32 -4.59
C SER A 140 1.64 2.39 -3.41
N VAL A 141 0.63 1.62 -3.03
CA VAL A 141 0.76 0.55 -2.03
C VAL A 141 1.48 -0.70 -2.54
N VAL A 142 1.61 -0.85 -3.87
CA VAL A 142 2.24 -2.02 -4.51
C VAL A 142 3.72 -1.74 -4.80
N ALA A 143 4.02 -0.63 -5.46
CA ALA A 143 5.39 -0.24 -5.82
C ALA A 143 6.11 0.52 -4.69
N GLY A 144 5.36 1.11 -3.75
CA GLY A 144 5.85 2.06 -2.77
C GLY A 144 5.90 3.48 -3.35
N ASP A 145 5.79 4.48 -2.46
CA ASP A 145 5.79 5.88 -2.85
C ASP A 145 7.13 6.27 -3.49
N THR A 146 7.05 6.82 -4.70
CA THR A 146 8.16 7.03 -5.61
C THR A 146 8.19 8.49 -6.05
N TYR A 147 9.40 9.04 -6.13
CA TYR A 147 9.64 10.40 -6.58
C TYR A 147 10.56 10.42 -7.81
N ILE A 148 10.30 11.34 -8.72
CA ILE A 148 11.19 11.70 -9.83
C ILE A 148 11.46 13.18 -9.71
N ASP A 149 12.71 13.53 -9.41
CA ASP A 149 13.13 14.91 -9.19
C ASP A 149 14.37 15.25 -10.03
N PRO A 150 14.61 16.54 -10.34
CA PRO A 150 15.90 17.01 -10.82
C PRO A 150 17.05 16.47 -9.98
N TYR A 151 18.11 16.01 -10.63
CA TYR A 151 19.27 15.43 -9.92
C TYR A 151 19.96 16.45 -8.99
N ALA A 152 19.95 17.73 -9.37
CA ALA A 152 20.44 18.85 -8.58
C ALA A 152 19.64 20.12 -8.89
N LYS A 153 19.71 21.14 -8.01
CA LYS A 153 19.11 22.46 -8.26
C LYS A 153 19.56 23.01 -9.61
N LEU A 154 18.61 23.54 -10.37
CA LEU A 154 18.79 24.09 -11.73
C LEU A 154 19.17 23.06 -12.82
N ASP A 155 19.27 21.76 -12.50
CA ASP A 155 19.46 20.72 -13.51
C ASP A 155 18.11 20.27 -14.09
N VAL A 156 17.77 20.79 -15.27
CA VAL A 156 16.51 20.44 -15.95
C VAL A 156 16.61 19.22 -16.88
N ASN A 157 17.80 18.62 -17.03
CA ASN A 157 18.07 17.56 -18.00
C ASN A 157 18.27 16.19 -17.37
N ASN A 158 18.83 16.13 -16.15
CA ASN A 158 19.11 14.88 -15.45
C ASN A 158 18.22 14.74 -14.23
N TYR A 159 17.73 13.53 -14.01
CA TYR A 159 16.73 13.20 -13.01
C TYR A 159 17.17 12.03 -12.16
N ILE A 160 16.73 12.05 -10.90
CA ILE A 160 16.91 11.00 -9.92
C ILE A 160 15.55 10.40 -9.57
N ILE A 161 15.50 9.07 -9.51
CA ILE A 161 14.30 8.31 -9.21
C ILE A 161 14.57 7.44 -7.99
N TYR A 162 13.71 7.54 -6.99
CA TYR A 162 13.91 6.88 -5.71
C TYR A 162 12.60 6.64 -4.98
N LYS A 163 12.61 5.72 -4.01
CA LYS A 163 11.48 5.54 -3.10
C LYS A 163 11.62 6.45 -1.90
N LYS A 164 10.49 6.89 -1.32
CA LYS A 164 10.48 7.63 -0.05
C LYS A 164 11.31 6.93 1.03
N SER A 165 11.17 5.60 1.13
CA SER A 165 11.88 4.78 2.13
C SER A 165 13.40 4.77 1.99
N ASP A 166 13.95 5.18 0.84
CA ASP A 166 15.38 5.26 0.63
C ASP A 166 15.93 6.66 0.99
N LEU A 167 15.08 7.63 1.36
CA LEU A 167 15.54 8.93 1.84
C LEU A 167 16.09 8.82 3.27
N ILE A 168 17.27 9.39 3.48
CA ILE A 168 17.82 9.62 4.81
C ILE A 168 17.68 11.11 5.09
N ASP A 169 16.75 11.51 5.95
CA ASP A 169 16.83 12.82 6.58
C ASP A 169 17.03 12.66 8.08
N LYS A 170 18.18 13.14 8.56
CA LYS A 170 18.64 13.06 9.96
C LYS A 170 18.50 14.40 10.69
N LYS A 171 17.85 15.40 10.08
CA LYS A 171 17.76 16.73 10.69
C LYS A 171 16.62 16.80 11.69
N THR A 172 16.90 17.42 12.83
CA THR A 172 15.90 17.71 13.86
C THR A 172 14.88 18.70 13.31
N ARG A 173 13.61 18.29 13.34
CA ARG A 173 12.46 19.13 13.06
C ARG A 173 11.83 19.63 14.36
N SER A 174 11.18 20.78 14.31
CA SER A 174 10.39 21.37 15.39
C SER A 174 9.06 21.89 14.82
N CYS A 175 7.97 21.33 15.33
CA CYS A 175 6.60 21.72 15.02
C CYS A 175 5.87 22.13 16.31
N GLY A 176 4.85 22.97 16.19
CA GLY A 176 3.94 23.34 17.27
C GLY A 176 2.58 23.78 16.72
N VAL A 177 1.62 24.02 17.62
CA VAL A 177 0.27 24.49 17.29
C VAL A 177 -0.05 25.73 18.12
N LYS A 178 -0.70 26.72 17.51
CA LYS A 178 -1.21 27.90 18.21
C LYS A 178 -2.71 27.74 18.44
N ASP A 179 -3.10 27.54 19.70
CA ASP A 179 -4.49 27.59 20.11
C ASP A 179 -4.95 29.06 20.11
N GLU A 180 -5.71 29.47 19.10
CA GLU A 180 -6.40 30.76 19.13
C GLU A 180 -7.73 30.61 19.88
N ASP A 181 -7.95 31.46 20.88
CA ASP A 181 -9.10 31.55 21.80
C ASP A 181 -10.18 30.46 21.61
N ASP A 182 -10.23 29.58 22.60
CA ASP A 182 -11.16 28.47 22.85
C ASP A 182 -12.63 28.89 22.60
N THR A 183 -13.01 29.00 21.33
CA THR A 183 -14.40 28.94 20.91
C THR A 183 -14.67 27.45 20.70
N PRO A 184 -15.23 26.75 21.70
CA PRO A 184 -15.58 25.37 21.53
C PRO A 184 -16.49 25.29 20.31
N LEU A 185 -16.05 24.58 19.27
CA LEU A 185 -16.92 24.08 18.23
C LEU A 185 -18.14 23.53 18.95
N GLU A 186 -19.31 24.17 18.79
CA GLU A 186 -20.50 23.85 19.56
C GLU A 186 -20.72 22.34 19.54
N LYS A 187 -20.61 21.71 20.71
CA LYS A 187 -20.94 20.29 20.90
C LYS A 187 -22.44 20.12 20.70
N LYS A 188 -22.87 20.02 19.44
CA LYS A 188 -24.18 19.43 19.13
C LYS A 188 -24.13 17.98 19.59
N ASN A 189 -25.05 17.64 20.48
CA ASN A 189 -25.26 16.29 21.02
C ASN A 189 -24.88 15.21 20.01
N ALA A 190 -23.86 14.43 20.33
CA ALA A 190 -23.45 13.27 19.55
C ALA A 190 -24.56 12.21 19.62
N GLN A 191 -25.53 12.30 18.72
CA GLN A 191 -26.12 11.10 18.14
C GLN A 191 -24.97 10.27 17.56
N LYS A 192 -25.07 8.94 17.58
CA LYS A 192 -24.17 8.04 16.82
C LYS A 192 -24.23 8.49 15.35
N THR A 193 -23.36 9.41 14.96
CA THR A 193 -23.27 9.95 13.62
C THR A 193 -22.59 8.89 12.77
N THR A 194 -23.15 8.63 11.61
CA THR A 194 -22.46 7.91 10.54
C THR A 194 -21.03 8.41 10.45
N SER A 195 -20.05 7.50 10.50
CA SER A 195 -18.64 7.87 10.35
C SER A 195 -18.45 8.76 9.13
N PRO A 196 -17.67 9.85 9.24
CA PRO A 196 -17.47 10.76 8.12
C PRO A 196 -16.92 9.99 6.92
N SER A 197 -17.47 10.29 5.74
CA SER A 197 -16.98 9.79 4.46
C SER A 197 -16.84 10.93 3.47
N VAL A 198 -15.92 10.76 2.52
CA VAL A 198 -15.62 11.73 1.46
C VAL A 198 -15.52 11.01 0.12
N GLY A 199 -15.45 11.77 -0.98
CA GLY A 199 -15.15 11.24 -2.32
C GLY A 199 -16.20 11.47 -3.40
N THR A 200 -17.43 11.86 -3.03
CA THR A 200 -18.49 12.21 -4.00
C THR A 200 -18.34 13.61 -4.59
N GLN A 201 -17.55 14.45 -3.92
CA GLN A 201 -17.28 15.83 -4.31
C GLN A 201 -15.89 16.24 -3.82
N ILE A 202 -15.20 17.02 -4.63
CA ILE A 202 -13.93 17.66 -4.26
C ILE A 202 -14.22 19.07 -3.75
N ARG A 203 -13.60 19.44 -2.63
CA ARG A 203 -13.66 20.79 -2.06
C ARG A 203 -12.41 21.58 -2.42
N VAL A 204 -12.57 22.67 -3.15
CA VAL A 204 -11.49 23.49 -3.66
C VAL A 204 -11.37 24.75 -2.81
N PHE A 205 -10.23 24.91 -2.15
CA PHE A 205 -9.90 26.07 -1.32
C PHE A 205 -8.91 26.97 -2.06
N ARG A 206 -9.18 28.28 -2.03
CA ARG A 206 -8.26 29.32 -2.50
C ARG A 206 -7.13 29.48 -1.49
N LEU A 207 -5.93 29.10 -1.89
CA LEU A 207 -4.73 29.17 -1.08
C LEU A 207 -3.93 30.44 -1.45
N ALA A 208 -3.43 31.15 -0.45
CA ALA A 208 -2.39 32.15 -0.63
C ALA A 208 -1.12 31.69 0.07
N VAL A 209 0.00 31.57 -0.66
CA VAL A 209 1.29 31.17 -0.08
C VAL A 209 2.27 32.32 -0.13
N ALA A 210 2.45 32.99 1.00
CA ALA A 210 3.52 33.96 1.13
C ALA A 210 4.87 33.24 1.28
N CYS A 211 5.98 33.91 0.93
CA CYS A 211 7.31 33.37 1.22
C CYS A 211 8.31 34.46 1.59
N THR A 212 9.24 34.15 2.50
CA THR A 212 10.39 35.04 2.76
C THR A 212 11.36 35.06 1.58
N GLY A 213 12.14 36.12 1.46
CA GLY A 213 13.19 36.21 0.44
C GLY A 213 14.29 35.15 0.64
N GLU A 214 14.56 34.73 1.88
CA GLU A 214 15.44 33.61 2.18
C GLU A 214 14.89 32.29 1.64
N TYR A 215 13.58 32.04 1.78
CA TYR A 215 12.94 30.87 1.19
C TYR A 215 13.14 30.88 -0.33
N ALA A 216 12.89 32.00 -0.99
CA ALA A 216 13.05 32.11 -2.43
C ALA A 216 14.46 31.73 -2.90
N VAL A 217 15.50 32.21 -2.22
CA VAL A 217 16.90 31.87 -2.52
C VAL A 217 17.17 30.38 -2.26
N ALA A 218 16.73 29.86 -1.11
CA ALA A 218 16.98 28.49 -0.71
C ALA A 218 16.26 27.47 -1.61
N ALA A 219 14.99 27.69 -1.93
CA ALA A 219 14.15 26.79 -2.70
C ALA A 219 14.58 26.71 -4.17
N THR A 220 14.90 27.86 -4.77
CA THR A 220 15.32 27.93 -6.18
C THR A 220 16.79 27.56 -6.40
N GLY A 221 17.63 27.74 -5.38
CA GLY A 221 19.08 27.55 -5.51
C GLY A 221 19.80 28.68 -6.25
N THR A 222 19.15 29.83 -6.47
CA THR A 222 19.77 31.03 -7.05
C THR A 222 19.86 32.15 -6.03
N THR A 223 20.94 32.94 -6.09
CA THR A 223 21.14 34.11 -5.22
C THR A 223 20.21 35.27 -5.55
N THR A 224 19.61 35.29 -6.74
CA THR A 224 18.68 36.32 -7.21
C THR A 224 17.51 35.66 -7.93
N PRO A 225 16.58 35.05 -7.17
CA PRO A 225 15.44 34.36 -7.77
C PRO A 225 14.47 35.32 -8.45
N THR A 226 13.86 34.87 -9.55
CA THR A 226 12.70 35.54 -10.14
C THR A 226 11.42 35.06 -9.46
N VAL A 227 10.34 35.84 -9.58
CA VAL A 227 9.01 35.43 -9.11
C VAL A 227 8.58 34.11 -9.76
N ALA A 228 8.88 33.90 -11.06
CA ALA A 228 8.53 32.67 -11.76
C ALA A 228 9.28 31.42 -11.22
N GLN A 229 10.55 31.58 -10.86
CA GLN A 229 11.34 30.50 -10.24
C GLN A 229 10.84 30.18 -8.83
N THR A 230 10.57 31.20 -8.01
CA THR A 230 10.04 30.99 -6.66
C THR A 230 8.65 30.36 -6.71
N LEU A 231 7.77 30.86 -7.59
CA LEU A 231 6.45 30.29 -7.81
C LEU A 231 6.52 28.84 -8.31
N SER A 232 7.52 28.49 -9.11
CA SER A 232 7.75 27.11 -9.54
C SER A 232 7.96 26.16 -8.35
N ALA A 233 8.75 26.57 -7.35
CA ALA A 233 8.97 25.77 -6.14
C ALA A 233 7.70 25.66 -5.30
N ILE A 234 6.98 26.77 -5.09
CA ILE A 234 5.70 26.80 -4.35
C ILE A 234 4.68 25.86 -5.02
N VAL A 235 4.56 25.92 -6.36
CA VAL A 235 3.63 25.07 -7.12
C VAL A 235 3.98 23.59 -6.97
N THR A 236 5.27 23.21 -7.05
CA THR A 236 5.69 21.81 -6.83
C THR A 236 5.30 21.32 -5.43
N SER A 237 5.52 22.12 -4.38
CA SER A 237 5.12 21.79 -3.00
C SER A 237 3.60 21.63 -2.88
N VAL A 238 2.82 22.60 -3.34
CA VAL A 238 1.34 22.54 -3.27
C VAL A 238 0.79 21.38 -4.10
N ASN A 239 1.39 21.07 -5.26
CA ASN A 239 1.00 19.93 -6.09
C ASN A 239 1.16 18.59 -5.36
N ARG A 240 2.26 18.42 -4.61
CA ARG A 240 2.51 17.23 -3.77
C ARG A 240 1.59 17.15 -2.56
N VAL A 241 1.33 18.27 -1.90
CA VAL A 241 0.33 18.35 -0.80
C VAL A 241 -1.05 17.96 -1.33
N ASN A 242 -1.45 18.44 -2.50
CA ASN A 242 -2.69 18.02 -3.16
C ASN A 242 -2.72 16.51 -3.47
N GLY A 243 -1.57 15.87 -3.73
CA GLY A 243 -1.47 14.41 -3.89
C GLY A 243 -1.86 13.62 -2.63
N VAL A 244 -1.81 14.25 -1.46
CA VAL A 244 -2.31 13.70 -0.20
C VAL A 244 -3.76 14.13 0.04
N TYR A 245 -4.05 15.43 -0.03
CA TYR A 245 -5.34 15.97 0.39
C TYR A 245 -6.51 15.51 -0.49
N GLU A 246 -6.27 15.33 -1.79
CA GLU A 246 -7.27 14.77 -2.70
C GLU A 246 -7.50 13.27 -2.44
N GLN A 247 -6.51 12.55 -1.90
CA GLN A 247 -6.58 11.12 -1.61
C GLN A 247 -7.14 10.81 -0.22
N GLU A 248 -6.94 11.68 0.76
CA GLU A 248 -7.35 11.42 2.14
C GLU A 248 -8.63 12.16 2.54
N VAL A 249 -8.81 13.42 2.14
CA VAL A 249 -9.87 14.30 2.67
C VAL A 249 -10.68 15.00 1.57
N ALA A 250 -10.56 14.52 0.33
CA ALA A 250 -11.24 15.07 -0.86
C ALA A 250 -11.21 16.60 -0.92
N SER A 251 -10.03 17.18 -0.66
CA SER A 251 -9.79 18.62 -0.71
C SER A 251 -8.64 18.96 -1.64
N ARG A 252 -8.73 20.11 -2.31
CA ARG A 252 -7.72 20.61 -3.25
C ARG A 252 -7.42 22.08 -2.93
N LEU A 253 -6.13 22.41 -2.90
CA LEU A 253 -5.61 23.76 -2.70
C LEU A 253 -5.26 24.36 -4.07
N VAL A 254 -5.72 25.59 -4.32
CA VAL A 254 -5.46 26.33 -5.57
C VAL A 254 -4.95 27.73 -5.24
N LEU A 255 -3.74 28.07 -5.70
CA LEU A 255 -3.12 29.38 -5.54
C LEU A 255 -3.99 30.47 -6.18
N VAL A 256 -4.20 31.57 -5.46
CA VAL A 256 -5.05 32.70 -5.89
C VAL A 256 -4.50 33.44 -7.10
N ASP A 257 -5.36 34.14 -7.84
CA ASP A 257 -4.94 34.91 -9.04
C ASP A 257 -3.88 36.00 -8.71
N SER A 258 -3.91 36.52 -7.49
CA SER A 258 -3.01 37.56 -6.99
C SER A 258 -1.80 37.03 -6.22
N GLU A 259 -1.48 35.73 -6.33
CA GLU A 259 -0.42 35.06 -5.55
C GLU A 259 0.93 35.79 -5.60
N VAL A 260 1.29 36.34 -6.77
CA VAL A 260 2.55 37.07 -6.97
C VAL A 260 2.76 38.24 -6.01
N ASN A 261 1.70 38.77 -5.40
CA ASN A 261 1.78 39.86 -4.43
C ASN A 261 2.45 39.45 -3.11
N VAL A 262 2.46 38.16 -2.79
CA VAL A 262 3.05 37.62 -1.55
C VAL A 262 4.29 36.74 -1.81
N VAL A 263 4.76 36.67 -3.06
CA VAL A 263 5.99 35.97 -3.45
C VAL A 263 7.17 36.95 -3.41
N PHE A 264 7.89 36.98 -2.28
CA PHE A 264 9.04 37.86 -2.10
C PHE A 264 10.34 37.15 -2.49
N THR A 265 11.17 37.80 -3.30
CA THR A 265 12.41 37.21 -3.86
C THR A 265 13.69 37.77 -3.27
N ASN A 266 13.60 38.72 -2.34
CA ASN A 266 14.75 39.40 -1.76
C ASN A 266 14.54 39.67 -0.27
N ALA A 267 15.38 39.03 0.54
CA ALA A 267 15.37 39.09 2.00
C ALA A 267 15.53 40.51 2.58
N SER A 268 16.16 41.43 1.83
CA SER A 268 16.32 42.82 2.29
C SER A 268 15.08 43.70 2.08
N THR A 269 14.07 43.19 1.37
CA THR A 269 12.89 43.98 0.96
C THR A 269 11.57 43.29 1.25
N ASP A 270 11.59 42.05 1.74
CA ASP A 270 10.37 41.39 2.17
C ASP A 270 9.87 41.99 3.51
N PRO A 271 8.58 41.81 3.83
CA PRO A 271 7.98 42.42 5.02
C PRO A 271 8.14 41.59 6.30
N PHE A 272 8.93 40.50 6.28
CA PHE A 272 8.97 39.52 7.36
C PHE A 272 10.24 39.66 8.22
N ASN A 273 10.07 39.81 9.52
CA ASN A 273 11.18 39.76 10.47
C ASN A 273 11.28 38.38 11.14
N GLY A 274 10.23 37.56 11.05
CA GLY A 274 10.11 36.26 11.68
C GLY A 274 10.71 35.07 10.92
N ASN A 275 11.60 35.23 9.93
CA ASN A 275 12.08 34.10 9.12
C ASN A 275 12.63 32.90 9.94
N ASN A 276 13.14 33.16 11.15
CA ASN A 276 13.63 32.15 12.09
C ASN A 276 12.85 32.07 13.41
N ASP A 277 11.64 32.65 13.47
CA ASP A 277 10.79 32.70 14.66
C ASP A 277 9.33 32.47 14.26
N ALA A 278 8.81 31.27 14.54
CA ALA A 278 7.44 30.89 14.21
C ALA A 278 6.38 31.78 14.86
N ASP A 279 6.57 32.19 16.12
CA ASP A 279 5.59 33.00 16.85
C ASP A 279 5.45 34.39 16.25
N THR A 280 6.56 34.96 15.76
CA THR A 280 6.54 36.23 15.03
C THR A 280 5.99 36.05 13.62
N LEU A 281 6.46 35.02 12.89
CA LEU A 281 6.12 34.84 11.47
C LEU A 281 4.65 34.49 11.25
N ILE A 282 4.00 33.78 12.18
CA ILE A 282 2.59 33.42 12.04
C ILE A 282 1.67 34.66 12.06
N ASP A 283 1.98 35.63 12.92
CA ASP A 283 1.23 36.89 13.00
C ASP A 283 1.53 37.80 11.79
N GLU A 284 2.79 37.84 11.35
CA GLU A 284 3.18 38.52 10.12
C GLU A 284 2.52 37.88 8.89
N SER A 285 2.42 36.55 8.83
CA SER A 285 1.76 35.78 7.77
C SER A 285 0.31 36.23 7.61
N GLN A 286 -0.46 36.19 8.68
CA GLN A 286 -1.85 36.65 8.68
C GLN A 286 -1.95 38.11 8.20
N THR A 287 -1.13 39.00 8.76
CA THR A 287 -1.15 40.44 8.47
C THR A 287 -0.83 40.74 7.01
N GLN A 288 0.24 40.16 6.47
CA GLN A 288 0.71 40.45 5.11
C GLN A 288 -0.20 39.83 4.04
N ILE A 289 -0.70 38.62 4.26
CA ILE A 289 -1.64 37.99 3.32
C ILE A 289 -2.95 38.78 3.28
N ASP A 290 -3.50 39.18 4.44
CA ASP A 290 -4.70 40.03 4.48
C ASP A 290 -4.49 41.38 3.76
N LEU A 291 -3.32 41.99 3.93
CA LEU A 291 -3.00 43.29 3.32
C LEU A 291 -2.85 43.21 1.80
N LEU A 292 -2.15 42.18 1.29
CA LEU A 292 -1.67 42.13 -0.09
C LEU A 292 -2.55 41.30 -1.02
N ILE A 293 -3.23 40.29 -0.50
CA ILE A 293 -4.21 39.47 -1.22
C ILE A 293 -5.62 39.99 -0.97
N GLY A 294 -5.90 40.45 0.26
CA GLY A 294 -7.23 40.88 0.67
C GLY A 294 -8.03 39.72 1.25
N ASN A 295 -8.58 39.93 2.45
CA ASN A 295 -9.26 38.88 3.21
C ASN A 295 -10.35 38.12 2.41
N ALA A 296 -11.13 38.77 1.55
CA ALA A 296 -12.17 38.09 0.76
C ALA A 296 -11.63 37.16 -0.35
N ASN A 297 -10.35 37.28 -0.70
CA ASN A 297 -9.78 36.67 -1.90
C ASN A 297 -9.10 35.32 -1.66
N TYR A 298 -8.98 34.89 -0.41
CA TYR A 298 -8.39 33.61 -0.04
C TYR A 298 -9.17 32.93 1.09
N ASP A 299 -9.03 31.61 1.16
CA ASP A 299 -9.73 30.71 2.09
C ASP A 299 -8.77 30.15 3.15
N VAL A 300 -7.51 29.96 2.76
CA VAL A 300 -6.39 29.52 3.59
C VAL A 300 -5.15 30.28 3.16
N GLY A 301 -4.37 30.78 4.11
CA GLY A 301 -3.10 31.48 3.89
C GLY A 301 -1.98 30.78 4.67
N HIS A 302 -0.79 30.73 4.09
CA HIS A 302 0.35 30.05 4.68
C HIS A 302 1.66 30.75 4.27
N THR A 303 2.68 30.78 5.13
CA THR A 303 3.98 31.40 4.80
C THR A 303 5.14 30.41 4.84
N PHE A 304 5.93 30.37 3.78
CA PHE A 304 7.15 29.57 3.71
C PHE A 304 8.42 30.37 4.07
N SER A 305 9.29 29.76 4.87
CA SER A 305 10.53 30.37 5.35
C SER A 305 11.69 29.36 5.37
N THR A 306 12.87 29.77 5.85
CA THR A 306 14.02 28.85 6.01
C THR A 306 14.27 28.38 7.44
N GLY A 307 13.62 28.95 8.45
CA GLY A 307 14.02 28.71 9.83
C GLY A 307 12.94 28.76 10.89
N ALA A 308 11.70 29.14 10.57
CA ALA A 308 10.64 29.26 11.56
C ALA A 308 10.20 27.90 12.17
N GLY A 309 10.56 26.77 11.57
CA GLY A 309 9.95 25.49 11.92
C GLY A 309 8.50 25.42 11.42
N GLY A 310 7.68 24.57 12.03
CA GLY A 310 6.25 24.48 11.74
C GLY A 310 5.40 25.08 12.85
N LEU A 311 4.45 25.96 12.50
CA LEU A 311 3.43 26.45 13.42
C LEU A 311 2.16 26.83 12.65
N ALA A 312 1.00 26.37 13.12
CA ALA A 312 -0.28 26.70 12.51
C ALA A 312 -1.40 26.87 13.54
N GLY A 313 -2.39 27.69 13.19
CA GLY A 313 -3.66 27.77 13.90
C GLY A 313 -4.49 26.51 13.64
N LEU A 314 -5.20 26.02 14.66
CA LEU A 314 -6.00 24.81 14.57
C LEU A 314 -7.41 25.09 14.02
N GLY A 315 -7.76 24.53 12.86
CA GLY A 315 -9.11 24.61 12.29
C GLY A 315 -9.51 25.99 11.77
N VAL A 316 -8.54 26.84 11.45
CA VAL A 316 -8.73 28.26 11.11
C VAL A 316 -9.15 28.53 9.66
N ILE A 317 -9.30 27.49 8.82
CA ILE A 317 -9.74 27.68 7.42
C ILE A 317 -11.04 28.50 7.35
N CYS A 318 -11.14 29.39 6.35
CA CYS A 318 -12.26 30.30 6.15
C CYS A 318 -12.51 31.34 7.28
N MET A 319 -11.70 31.39 8.35
CA MET A 319 -11.91 32.33 9.47
C MET A 319 -11.19 33.65 9.26
N ASN A 320 -11.93 34.76 9.22
CA ASN A 320 -11.33 36.07 9.00
C ASN A 320 -10.42 36.47 10.16
N GLY A 321 -9.21 36.94 9.86
CA GLY A 321 -8.20 37.29 10.86
C GLY A 321 -7.40 36.10 11.41
N GLN A 322 -7.69 34.87 10.99
CA GLN A 322 -6.99 33.65 11.45
C GLN A 322 -6.61 32.68 10.33
N LYS A 323 -7.31 32.72 9.19
CA LYS A 323 -7.11 31.77 8.08
C LYS A 323 -5.75 31.84 7.40
N GLY A 324 -4.95 32.88 7.68
CA GLY A 324 -3.56 33.06 7.27
C GLY A 324 -2.52 32.68 8.33
N SER A 325 -2.96 32.22 9.52
CA SER A 325 -2.10 31.78 10.63
C SER A 325 -1.54 30.37 10.35
N GLY A 326 -0.52 30.29 9.48
CA GLY A 326 0.22 29.05 9.21
C GLY A 326 1.60 29.33 8.62
N VAL A 327 2.63 28.67 9.13
CA VAL A 327 4.02 28.84 8.68
C VAL A 327 4.76 27.51 8.60
N THR A 328 5.63 27.39 7.60
CA THR A 328 6.52 26.24 7.44
C THR A 328 7.92 26.70 7.04
N GLY A 329 8.92 26.41 7.87
CA GLY A 329 10.31 26.83 7.70
C GLY A 329 11.31 25.70 7.81
N SER A 330 12.20 25.57 6.81
CA SER A 330 13.29 24.58 6.83
C SER A 330 14.53 25.08 6.07
N GLY A 331 15.73 24.76 6.57
CA GLY A 331 16.97 25.10 5.88
C GLY A 331 17.14 24.40 4.51
N ASN A 332 16.31 23.40 4.21
CA ASN A 332 16.15 22.82 2.88
C ASN A 332 14.64 22.75 2.56
N PRO A 333 14.02 23.86 2.13
CA PRO A 333 12.56 23.99 2.07
C PRO A 333 11.98 23.46 0.75
N VAL A 334 12.44 22.28 0.33
CA VAL A 334 12.04 21.57 -0.90
C VAL A 334 12.17 20.07 -0.70
N GLY A 335 11.46 19.29 -1.52
CA GLY A 335 11.54 17.83 -1.47
C GLY A 335 10.47 17.21 -0.56
N ASP A 336 10.24 15.91 -0.70
CA ASP A 336 9.23 15.17 0.06
C ASP A 336 9.33 15.34 1.60
N PRO A 337 10.53 15.34 2.21
CA PRO A 337 10.67 15.63 3.64
C PRO A 337 10.08 16.99 4.07
N TYR A 338 10.14 18.00 3.20
CA TYR A 338 9.55 19.30 3.45
C TYR A 338 8.05 19.31 3.11
N ASP A 339 7.68 18.80 1.94
CA ASP A 339 6.31 18.92 1.43
C ASP A 339 5.31 18.06 2.22
N ILE A 340 5.70 16.84 2.60
CA ILE A 340 4.81 15.87 3.25
C ILE A 340 4.92 15.92 4.75
N ASP A 341 6.12 15.88 5.30
CA ASP A 341 6.26 15.78 6.74
C ASP A 341 6.10 17.14 7.45
N TYR A 342 6.17 18.25 6.69
CA TYR A 342 6.06 19.63 7.21
C TYR A 342 4.85 20.35 6.62
N VAL A 343 4.86 20.70 5.32
CA VAL A 343 3.78 21.52 4.75
C VAL A 343 2.41 20.82 4.89
N ALA A 344 2.31 19.54 4.57
CA ALA A 344 1.05 18.81 4.71
C ALA A 344 0.60 18.65 6.18
N HIS A 345 1.54 18.64 7.14
CA HIS A 345 1.27 18.63 8.58
C HIS A 345 0.69 19.97 9.04
N GLU A 346 1.37 21.08 8.73
CA GLU A 346 0.94 22.41 9.17
C GLU A 346 -0.38 22.85 8.52
N VAL A 347 -0.56 22.55 7.22
CA VAL A 347 -1.86 22.73 6.57
C VAL A 347 -2.92 21.81 7.22
N GLY A 348 -2.50 20.66 7.75
CA GLY A 348 -3.38 19.71 8.44
C GLY A 348 -3.96 20.32 9.71
N HIS A 349 -3.16 21.06 10.47
CA HIS A 349 -3.63 21.88 11.58
C HIS A 349 -4.60 22.95 11.14
N GLN A 350 -4.30 23.71 10.08
CA GLN A 350 -5.24 24.73 9.57
C GLN A 350 -6.60 24.12 9.21
N PHE A 351 -6.61 22.88 8.73
CA PHE A 351 -7.80 22.10 8.40
C PHE A 351 -8.48 21.42 9.61
N GLY A 352 -7.92 21.53 10.82
CA GLY A 352 -8.50 21.02 12.06
C GLY A 352 -7.99 19.64 12.49
N GLY A 353 -6.83 19.22 11.98
CA GLY A 353 -6.13 18.02 12.44
C GLY A 353 -5.38 18.28 13.75
N PRO A 354 -5.69 17.60 14.86
CA PRO A 354 -4.88 17.63 16.07
C PRO A 354 -3.71 16.64 15.98
N HIS A 355 -2.75 16.78 16.87
CA HIS A 355 -1.69 15.79 17.04
C HIS A 355 -2.22 14.43 17.48
N THR A 356 -1.61 13.35 16.97
CA THR A 356 -2.06 11.97 17.23
C THR A 356 -1.13 11.14 18.10
N PHE A 357 0.09 11.62 18.38
CA PHE A 357 1.10 10.88 19.13
C PHE A 357 0.86 10.86 20.65
N ASN A 358 1.46 9.90 21.36
CA ASN A 358 1.24 9.71 22.81
C ASN A 358 2.51 9.80 23.67
N ALA A 359 3.67 10.12 23.09
CA ALA A 359 4.92 10.35 23.83
C ALA A 359 5.00 11.75 24.48
N LEU A 360 5.98 11.92 25.37
CA LEU A 360 6.31 13.19 26.05
C LEU A 360 7.81 13.57 25.94
N THR A 361 8.59 12.81 25.18
CA THR A 361 10.04 12.98 25.03
C THR A 361 10.37 13.79 23.77
N GLY A 362 11.52 14.47 23.74
CA GLY A 362 11.90 15.31 22.59
C GLY A 362 10.86 16.39 22.26
N ALA A 363 10.57 16.57 20.97
CA ALA A 363 9.59 17.54 20.48
C ALA A 363 8.14 17.18 20.85
N CYS A 364 7.85 15.92 21.21
CA CYS A 364 6.52 15.53 21.70
C CYS A 364 6.18 16.19 23.05
N GLY A 365 7.19 16.54 23.86
CA GLY A 365 6.99 17.21 25.14
C GLY A 365 6.39 18.61 24.94
N GLY A 366 5.20 18.84 25.49
CA GLY A 366 4.48 20.11 25.37
C GLY A 366 3.57 20.23 24.14
N ASN A 367 3.71 19.34 23.15
CA ASN A 367 2.88 19.33 21.93
C ASN A 367 1.82 18.21 21.92
N ARG A 368 1.86 17.28 22.89
CA ARG A 368 0.89 16.18 22.96
C ARG A 368 -0.54 16.68 23.22
N ASP A 369 -1.47 16.30 22.36
CA ASP A 369 -2.91 16.49 22.56
C ASP A 369 -3.53 15.25 23.23
N SER A 370 -4.02 15.38 24.47
CA SER A 370 -4.55 14.24 25.24
C SER A 370 -5.82 13.62 24.69
N ASP A 371 -6.66 14.42 24.02
CA ASP A 371 -7.98 13.99 23.56
C ASP A 371 -7.90 13.34 22.16
N ASN A 372 -6.71 13.38 21.56
CA ASN A 372 -6.42 12.90 20.22
C ASN A 372 -5.19 11.96 20.14
N ALA A 373 -4.50 11.70 21.25
CA ALA A 373 -3.34 10.81 21.34
C ALA A 373 -3.68 9.32 21.17
N VAL A 374 -3.75 8.87 19.92
CA VAL A 374 -4.19 7.53 19.48
C VAL A 374 -3.05 6.69 18.86
N GLU A 375 -1.88 7.28 18.63
CA GLU A 375 -0.69 6.57 18.14
C GLU A 375 0.35 6.38 19.26
N PRO A 376 0.99 5.20 19.36
CA PRO A 376 2.04 4.97 20.34
C PRO A 376 3.32 5.73 20.02
N GLY A 377 4.06 6.15 21.05
CA GLY A 377 5.34 6.83 20.88
C GLY A 377 5.19 8.15 20.11
N SER A 378 6.09 8.38 19.15
CA SER A 378 6.07 9.53 18.23
C SER A 378 4.90 9.52 17.25
N GLY A 379 4.21 8.37 17.09
CA GLY A 379 3.35 8.09 15.95
C GLY A 379 4.10 8.16 14.61
N ILE A 380 3.39 7.88 13.52
CA ILE A 380 3.95 7.93 12.16
C ILE A 380 3.01 8.49 11.08
N THR A 381 1.74 8.81 11.38
CA THR A 381 0.87 9.45 10.37
C THR A 381 1.20 10.93 10.20
N ILE A 382 0.57 11.61 9.24
CA ILE A 382 0.90 13.01 8.92
C ILE A 382 0.83 13.92 10.15
N MET A 383 -0.18 13.77 11.03
CA MET A 383 -0.32 14.60 12.24
C MET A 383 0.47 14.08 13.45
N ALA A 384 1.36 13.11 13.24
CA ALA A 384 2.27 12.61 14.24
C ALA A 384 3.65 13.29 14.14
N TYR A 385 4.53 13.01 15.11
CA TYR A 385 5.87 13.60 15.21
C TYR A 385 6.95 12.57 14.87
N ALA A 386 6.82 11.92 13.72
CA ALA A 386 7.74 10.88 13.26
C ALA A 386 9.21 11.37 13.30
N GLY A 387 10.04 10.71 14.10
CA GLY A 387 11.49 10.92 14.13
C GLY A 387 11.99 12.08 14.98
N ILE A 388 11.13 12.73 15.78
CA ILE A 388 11.51 13.90 16.59
C ILE A 388 11.15 13.79 18.09
N CYS A 389 10.81 12.60 18.57
CA CYS A 389 10.45 12.35 19.96
C CYS A 389 11.49 11.49 20.72
N GLU A 390 12.74 11.54 20.27
CA GLU A 390 13.90 10.81 20.80
C GLU A 390 13.88 9.30 20.53
N ALA A 391 15.08 8.71 20.51
CA ALA A 391 15.32 7.33 20.07
C ALA A 391 14.46 6.25 20.77
N THR A 392 13.96 6.51 21.98
CA THR A 392 13.05 5.56 22.65
C THR A 392 11.67 5.54 22.01
N ASN A 393 11.15 6.71 21.60
CA ASN A 393 9.78 6.87 21.12
C ASN A 393 9.68 7.13 19.62
N ASP A 394 10.81 7.31 18.92
CA ASP A 394 10.82 7.42 17.46
C ASP A 394 10.51 6.06 16.80
N LEU A 395 9.28 5.92 16.33
CA LEU A 395 8.80 4.72 15.64
C LEU A 395 9.35 4.60 14.21
N ASP A 396 9.56 5.73 13.56
CA ASP A 396 10.12 5.88 12.22
C ASP A 396 10.70 7.29 12.06
N PHE A 397 11.48 7.53 11.01
CA PHE A 397 12.08 8.85 10.76
C PHE A 397 11.19 9.77 9.91
N HIS A 398 10.23 9.20 9.18
CA HIS A 398 9.36 9.94 8.26
C HIS A 398 7.91 9.52 8.39
N SER A 399 7.00 10.46 8.15
CA SER A 399 5.57 10.20 8.22
C SER A 399 5.12 9.39 7.00
N ILE A 400 4.19 8.47 7.21
CA ILE A 400 3.44 7.88 6.08
C ILE A 400 2.44 8.93 5.55
N PRO A 401 2.26 9.08 4.23
CA PRO A 401 1.46 10.17 3.64
C PRO A 401 -0.05 9.87 3.68
N VAL A 402 -0.54 9.55 4.88
CA VAL A 402 -1.95 9.32 5.22
C VAL A 402 -2.28 9.99 6.56
N PHE A 403 -3.53 10.38 6.75
CA PHE A 403 -4.00 10.83 8.06
C PHE A 403 -4.44 9.63 8.89
N HIS A 404 -4.08 9.62 10.18
CA HIS A 404 -4.73 8.70 11.11
C HIS A 404 -6.24 8.93 11.07
N THR A 405 -7.04 7.88 11.27
CA THR A 405 -8.50 8.03 11.23
C THR A 405 -9.05 9.13 12.15
N LYS A 406 -8.41 9.37 13.30
CA LYS A 406 -8.78 10.46 14.22
C LYS A 406 -8.62 11.83 13.56
N SER A 407 -7.47 12.11 12.93
CA SER A 407 -7.24 13.35 12.18
C SER A 407 -8.14 13.45 10.95
N PHE A 408 -8.37 12.33 10.23
CA PHE A 408 -9.33 12.29 9.13
C PHE A 408 -10.73 12.73 9.58
N GLN A 409 -11.19 12.24 10.74
CA GLN A 409 -12.49 12.58 11.30
C GLN A 409 -12.58 14.07 11.66
N THR A 410 -11.58 14.64 12.34
CA THR A 410 -11.60 16.05 12.73
C THR A 410 -11.49 16.97 11.52
N ILE A 411 -10.53 16.71 10.62
CA ILE A 411 -10.35 17.48 9.37
C ILE A 411 -11.63 17.45 8.54
N THR A 412 -12.20 16.26 8.32
CA THR A 412 -13.41 16.14 7.51
C THR A 412 -14.58 16.89 8.16
N THR A 413 -14.71 16.85 9.48
CA THR A 413 -15.75 17.58 10.20
C THR A 413 -15.60 19.09 10.04
N THR A 414 -14.39 19.63 10.20
CA THR A 414 -14.08 21.06 10.01
C THR A 414 -14.31 21.49 8.57
N VAL A 415 -13.79 20.75 7.59
CA VAL A 415 -13.98 21.04 6.17
C VAL A 415 -15.44 20.98 5.74
N GLN A 416 -16.26 20.13 6.37
CA GLN A 416 -17.69 20.03 6.10
C GLN A 416 -18.52 21.11 6.80
N SER A 417 -18.00 21.75 7.85
CA SER A 417 -18.68 22.84 8.57
C SER A 417 -18.45 24.20 7.94
N THR A 418 -17.41 24.35 7.11
CA THR A 418 -17.10 25.60 6.40
C THR A 418 -17.82 25.74 5.06
N THR A 419 -17.86 26.98 4.53
CA THR A 419 -18.60 27.32 3.29
C THR A 419 -17.84 28.19 2.29
N CYS A 420 -16.59 28.59 2.57
CA CYS A 420 -15.83 29.47 1.68
C CYS A 420 -15.30 28.75 0.41
N GLN A 421 -15.14 27.43 0.51
CA GLN A 421 -14.67 26.56 -0.56
C GLN A 421 -15.68 26.41 -1.70
N VAL A 422 -15.16 26.18 -2.91
CA VAL A 422 -15.96 25.75 -4.05
C VAL A 422 -16.06 24.23 -4.03
N THR A 423 -17.28 23.71 -3.99
CA THR A 423 -17.52 22.25 -4.03
C THR A 423 -17.89 21.81 -5.44
N THR A 424 -17.14 20.87 -6.00
CA THR A 424 -17.38 20.33 -7.34
C THR A 424 -17.73 18.84 -7.25
N PRO A 425 -18.86 18.39 -7.84
CA PRO A 425 -19.21 16.98 -7.85
C PRO A 425 -18.22 16.17 -8.70
N VAL A 426 -17.89 14.97 -8.23
CA VAL A 426 -17.04 14.02 -8.94
C VAL A 426 -17.85 12.77 -9.23
N ALA A 427 -17.59 12.12 -10.36
CA ALA A 427 -18.24 10.86 -10.73
C ALA A 427 -17.66 9.66 -9.95
N ASN A 428 -17.70 9.75 -8.62
CA ASN A 428 -17.15 8.77 -7.69
C ASN A 428 -18.06 8.63 -6.46
N THR A 429 -18.02 7.49 -5.78
CA THR A 429 -18.75 7.28 -4.52
C THR A 429 -17.83 6.71 -3.47
N ALA A 430 -18.00 7.13 -2.21
CA ALA A 430 -17.24 6.56 -1.11
C ALA A 430 -17.50 5.04 -1.01
N PRO A 431 -16.49 4.24 -0.64
CA PRO A 431 -16.68 2.81 -0.42
C PRO A 431 -17.63 2.56 0.75
N VAL A 432 -18.34 1.43 0.71
CA VAL A 432 -19.12 0.93 1.84
C VAL A 432 -18.24 -0.03 2.63
N VAL A 433 -18.02 0.25 3.91
CA VAL A 433 -17.06 -0.45 4.77
C VAL A 433 -17.78 -1.22 5.87
N ASN A 434 -17.26 -2.39 6.22
CA ASN A 434 -17.71 -3.20 7.34
C ASN A 434 -16.50 -3.77 8.09
N ALA A 435 -16.31 -3.35 9.35
CA ALA A 435 -15.20 -3.75 10.21
C ALA A 435 -15.40 -5.14 10.85
N GLY A 436 -16.58 -5.76 10.69
CA GLY A 436 -16.90 -7.05 11.28
C GLY A 436 -17.52 -6.92 12.67
N ASN A 437 -17.37 -7.96 13.49
CA ASN A 437 -17.97 -8.01 14.82
C ASN A 437 -17.03 -7.47 15.90
N ASP A 438 -17.61 -7.17 17.07
CA ASP A 438 -16.86 -7.00 18.32
C ASP A 438 -16.44 -8.36 18.87
N TYR A 439 -15.27 -8.43 19.52
CA TYR A 439 -14.72 -9.68 20.07
C TYR A 439 -14.21 -9.52 21.50
N ILE A 440 -14.26 -10.62 22.26
CA ILE A 440 -13.54 -10.78 23.52
C ILE A 440 -12.38 -11.76 23.30
N ILE A 441 -11.16 -11.33 23.59
CA ILE A 441 -9.93 -12.09 23.33
C ILE A 441 -9.12 -12.35 24.62
N PRO A 442 -8.34 -13.44 24.68
CA PRO A 442 -7.38 -13.66 25.76
C PRO A 442 -6.22 -12.65 25.73
N LYS A 443 -5.70 -12.28 26.91
CA LYS A 443 -4.51 -11.42 27.00
C LYS A 443 -3.25 -12.12 26.47
N GLY A 444 -2.25 -11.35 26.06
CA GLY A 444 -0.96 -11.85 25.60
C GLY A 444 -1.05 -12.78 24.39
N THR A 445 -2.11 -12.67 23.58
CA THR A 445 -2.38 -13.56 22.46
C THR A 445 -2.52 -12.75 21.16
N PRO A 446 -1.84 -13.13 20.07
CA PRO A 446 -2.03 -12.53 18.76
C PRO A 446 -3.47 -12.63 18.27
N PHE A 447 -3.90 -11.63 17.49
CA PHE A 447 -5.22 -11.63 16.88
C PHE A 447 -5.20 -11.06 15.46
N LYS A 448 -6.17 -11.44 14.64
CA LYS A 448 -6.31 -11.01 13.24
C LYS A 448 -7.68 -10.37 13.04
N LEU A 449 -7.70 -9.07 12.74
CA LEU A 449 -8.93 -8.39 12.35
C LEU A 449 -9.12 -8.50 10.85
N THR A 450 -10.34 -8.81 10.41
CA THR A 450 -10.72 -8.94 9.00
C THR A 450 -12.03 -8.21 8.80
N GLY A 451 -12.06 -7.26 7.87
CA GLY A 451 -13.29 -6.59 7.47
C GLY A 451 -13.60 -6.83 5.99
N SER A 452 -14.44 -5.97 5.43
CA SER A 452 -14.80 -6.00 4.01
C SER A 452 -15.20 -4.61 3.53
N ALA A 453 -15.14 -4.40 2.22
CA ALA A 453 -15.68 -3.20 1.61
C ALA A 453 -16.10 -3.45 0.16
N THR A 454 -17.03 -2.63 -0.33
CA THR A 454 -17.47 -2.61 -1.73
C THR A 454 -17.40 -1.19 -2.29
N ASP A 455 -17.09 -1.08 -3.57
CA ASP A 455 -17.04 0.18 -4.30
C ASP A 455 -17.97 0.12 -5.52
N ALA A 456 -18.73 1.17 -5.78
CA ALA A 456 -19.74 1.16 -6.84
C ALA A 456 -19.12 1.27 -8.25
N GLN A 457 -17.93 1.87 -8.37
CA GLN A 457 -17.20 2.04 -9.62
C GLN A 457 -16.21 0.90 -9.89
N ASN A 458 -16.05 -0.04 -8.93
CA ASN A 458 -15.00 -1.07 -8.91
C ASN A 458 -13.58 -0.49 -8.94
N ASN A 459 -13.38 0.64 -8.26
CA ASN A 459 -12.07 1.20 -7.99
C ASN A 459 -11.23 0.25 -7.13
N ALA A 460 -9.91 0.38 -7.20
CA ALA A 460 -8.99 -0.51 -6.50
C ALA A 460 -8.88 -0.12 -5.03
N LEU A 461 -9.38 -0.97 -4.11
CA LEU A 461 -9.49 -0.62 -2.68
C LEU A 461 -8.22 -0.92 -1.88
N THR A 462 -7.86 0.00 -0.98
CA THR A 462 -6.82 -0.20 0.04
C THR A 462 -7.37 -0.04 1.45
N TYR A 463 -6.76 -0.75 2.41
CA TYR A 463 -7.29 -0.97 3.75
C TYR A 463 -6.24 -0.60 4.80
N SER A 464 -6.69 0.09 5.85
CA SER A 464 -5.91 0.38 7.05
C SER A 464 -6.70 -0.01 8.29
N TRP A 465 -6.12 -0.88 9.12
CA TRP A 465 -6.63 -1.17 10.45
C TRP A 465 -5.80 -0.41 11.48
N GLU A 466 -6.44 0.49 12.21
CA GLU A 466 -5.79 1.39 13.17
C GLU A 466 -6.47 1.30 14.54
N GLN A 467 -5.69 1.42 15.63
CA GLN A 467 -6.26 1.55 16.97
C GLN A 467 -6.74 2.99 17.17
N ASN A 468 -7.90 3.20 17.77
CA ASN A 468 -8.53 4.51 17.90
C ASN A 468 -8.79 4.91 19.37
N ASP A 469 -8.12 4.24 20.32
CA ASP A 469 -8.22 4.58 21.74
C ASP A 469 -7.25 5.71 22.13
N VAL A 470 -7.75 6.64 22.94
CA VAL A 470 -6.91 7.56 23.70
C VAL A 470 -6.54 6.97 25.06
N GLY A 471 -5.39 7.34 25.59
CA GLY A 471 -4.99 6.91 26.92
C GLY A 471 -3.88 7.75 27.55
N PRO A 472 -3.43 7.36 28.76
CA PRO A 472 -2.34 8.05 29.45
C PRO A 472 -1.08 8.14 28.58
N ALA A 473 -0.38 9.27 28.68
CA ALA A 473 0.90 9.47 28.02
C ALA A 473 1.96 8.50 28.55
N GLY A 474 2.94 8.15 27.72
CA GLY A 474 4.06 7.31 28.13
C GLY A 474 4.87 6.75 26.98
N ASN A 475 5.88 5.95 27.31
CA ASN A 475 6.67 5.24 26.29
C ASN A 475 5.84 4.14 25.64
N TRP A 476 6.04 3.93 24.34
CA TRP A 476 5.31 2.93 23.56
C TRP A 476 5.45 1.50 24.14
N ASN A 477 6.57 1.19 24.79
CA ASN A 477 6.90 -0.14 25.32
C ASN A 477 6.43 -0.36 26.78
N ALA A 478 5.82 0.65 27.41
CA ALA A 478 5.29 0.55 28.77
C ALA A 478 3.88 1.19 28.88
N PRO A 479 2.91 0.76 28.05
CA PRO A 479 1.59 1.38 28.02
C PRO A 479 0.76 1.05 29.26
N THR A 480 0.06 2.06 29.79
CA THR A 480 -0.85 1.92 30.94
C THR A 480 -2.29 2.28 30.56
N GLY A 481 -3.26 1.73 31.27
CA GLY A 481 -4.68 1.97 30.99
C GLY A 481 -5.06 1.66 29.55
N ASN A 482 -5.61 2.66 28.85
CA ASN A 482 -6.01 2.54 27.44
C ASN A 482 -5.00 3.15 26.46
N ALA A 483 -3.75 3.39 26.89
CA ALA A 483 -2.71 3.92 25.99
C ALA A 483 -2.59 3.06 24.71
N PRO A 484 -2.41 3.68 23.54
CA PRO A 484 -2.33 2.97 22.26
C PRO A 484 -1.17 1.97 22.25
N LEU A 485 -1.41 0.82 21.64
CA LEU A 485 -0.51 -0.35 21.64
C LEU A 485 0.05 -0.65 20.25
N PHE A 486 -0.65 -0.25 19.19
CA PHE A 486 -0.35 -0.63 17.82
C PHE A 486 -0.19 0.59 16.93
N ARG A 487 0.99 0.73 16.33
CA ARG A 487 1.29 1.78 15.35
C ARG A 487 0.49 1.61 14.07
N SER A 488 0.31 2.71 13.36
CA SER A 488 -0.20 2.68 11.99
C SER A 488 0.83 2.14 11.01
N PHE A 489 0.36 1.77 9.82
CA PHE A 489 1.17 1.37 8.68
C PHE A 489 0.54 1.93 7.40
N VAL A 490 1.33 1.96 6.31
CA VAL A 490 0.78 2.26 4.99
C VAL A 490 -0.40 1.34 4.66
N PRO A 491 -1.44 1.84 3.96
CA PRO A 491 -2.56 1.00 3.54
C PRO A 491 -2.11 -0.21 2.73
N VAL A 492 -2.85 -1.32 2.84
CA VAL A 492 -2.56 -2.57 2.13
C VAL A 492 -3.74 -2.98 1.24
N THR A 493 -3.52 -3.93 0.33
CA THR A 493 -4.56 -4.40 -0.62
C THR A 493 -5.42 -5.53 -0.06
N VAL A 494 -5.17 -5.98 1.17
CA VAL A 494 -5.91 -7.05 1.84
C VAL A 494 -6.75 -6.49 2.98
N PRO A 495 -7.98 -6.99 3.21
CA PRO A 495 -8.91 -6.40 4.17
C PRO A 495 -8.66 -6.84 5.63
N TYR A 496 -7.47 -7.39 5.91
CA TYR A 496 -7.12 -7.92 7.22
C TYR A 496 -5.76 -7.43 7.70
N ARG A 497 -5.59 -7.37 9.03
CA ARG A 497 -4.31 -7.09 9.69
C ARG A 497 -4.11 -8.06 10.86
N TYR A 498 -2.87 -8.54 10.99
CA TYR A 498 -2.40 -9.27 12.16
C TYR A 498 -1.87 -8.28 13.20
N PHE A 499 -2.14 -8.56 14.47
CA PHE A 499 -1.68 -7.76 15.61
C PHE A 499 -0.89 -8.65 16.59
N PRO A 500 0.43 -8.42 16.74
CA PRO A 500 1.30 -7.57 15.89
C PRO A 500 1.40 -8.13 14.45
N LYS A 501 2.16 -7.46 13.57
CA LYS A 501 2.43 -7.96 12.21
C LYS A 501 2.80 -9.45 12.21
N ILE A 502 2.33 -10.20 11.21
CA ILE A 502 2.59 -11.65 11.13
C ILE A 502 4.10 -11.98 11.15
N THR A 503 4.93 -11.09 10.61
CA THR A 503 6.40 -11.21 10.67
C THR A 503 6.94 -11.23 12.09
N ASP A 504 6.34 -10.45 12.99
CA ASP A 504 6.73 -10.38 14.40
C ASP A 504 6.29 -11.64 15.13
N VAL A 505 5.10 -12.14 14.81
CA VAL A 505 4.60 -13.41 15.35
C VAL A 505 5.47 -14.59 14.90
N ILE A 506 5.91 -14.63 13.62
CA ILE A 506 6.79 -15.67 13.07
C ILE A 506 8.18 -15.64 13.74
N ASN A 507 8.76 -14.45 13.89
CA ASN A 507 10.12 -14.29 14.40
C ASN A 507 10.20 -14.18 15.92
N ASN A 508 9.05 -14.11 16.60
CA ASN A 508 8.95 -13.81 18.03
C ASN A 508 9.70 -12.51 18.39
N THR A 509 9.50 -11.49 17.56
CA THR A 509 10.09 -10.15 17.72
C THR A 509 9.01 -9.14 18.06
N THR A 510 9.42 -7.97 18.54
CA THR A 510 8.52 -6.84 18.81
C THR A 510 8.98 -5.65 17.97
N THR A 511 8.21 -5.30 16.95
CA THR A 511 8.41 -4.04 16.24
C THR A 511 8.10 -2.87 17.18
N THR A 512 8.94 -1.82 17.14
CA THR A 512 8.70 -0.58 17.87
C THR A 512 7.30 -0.05 17.58
N GLY A 513 6.50 0.13 18.63
CA GLY A 513 5.11 0.58 18.54
C GLY A 513 4.08 -0.52 18.30
N GLU A 514 4.42 -1.81 18.38
CA GLU A 514 3.44 -2.90 18.41
C GLU A 514 3.64 -3.78 19.65
N ILE A 515 2.71 -3.77 20.61
CA ILE A 515 2.77 -4.62 21.80
C ILE A 515 1.43 -5.32 22.07
N LEU A 516 1.49 -6.61 22.41
CA LEU A 516 0.29 -7.35 22.79
C LEU A 516 -0.24 -6.87 24.16
N PRO A 517 -1.56 -6.79 24.35
CA PRO A 517 -2.14 -6.38 25.61
C PRO A 517 -1.86 -7.42 26.70
N SER A 518 -1.20 -7.01 27.80
CA SER A 518 -0.79 -7.90 28.90
C SER A 518 -1.79 -7.97 30.07
N TYR A 519 -2.84 -7.15 30.04
CA TYR A 519 -3.90 -7.08 31.04
C TYR A 519 -5.26 -6.85 30.37
N GLY A 520 -6.34 -7.03 31.13
CA GLY A 520 -7.70 -6.81 30.62
C GLY A 520 -7.97 -5.34 30.35
N ARG A 521 -8.46 -5.03 29.16
CA ARG A 521 -8.76 -3.67 28.68
C ARG A 521 -9.69 -3.73 27.47
N ALA A 522 -10.38 -2.63 27.18
CA ALA A 522 -11.05 -2.46 25.91
C ALA A 522 -10.09 -1.78 24.92
N MET A 523 -10.24 -2.11 23.64
CA MET A 523 -9.55 -1.46 22.53
C MET A 523 -10.55 -1.21 21.41
N GLU A 524 -10.58 0.01 20.90
CA GLU A 524 -11.32 0.42 19.71
C GLU A 524 -10.39 0.33 18.50
N PHE A 525 -10.81 -0.40 17.47
CA PHE A 525 -10.14 -0.44 16.19
C PHE A 525 -11.06 0.12 15.11
N ARG A 526 -10.47 0.79 14.15
CA ARG A 526 -11.18 1.29 12.99
C ARG A 526 -10.57 0.73 11.71
N LEU A 527 -11.45 0.29 10.82
CA LEU A 527 -11.11 -0.06 9.45
C LEU A 527 -11.38 1.14 8.55
N THR A 528 -10.33 1.74 8.00
CA THR A 528 -10.41 2.80 6.98
C THR A 528 -10.15 2.21 5.60
N VAL A 529 -11.01 2.50 4.63
CA VAL A 529 -10.89 2.02 3.25
C VAL A 529 -10.86 3.20 2.28
N ARG A 530 -9.94 3.13 1.32
CA ARG A 530 -9.72 4.14 0.28
C ARG A 530 -9.93 3.50 -1.08
N ASP A 531 -10.61 4.19 -1.98
CA ASP A 531 -10.82 3.72 -3.36
C ASP A 531 -9.67 4.06 -4.34
N ASN A 532 -8.75 4.93 -3.91
CA ASN A 532 -7.60 5.39 -4.70
C ASN A 532 -7.98 6.01 -6.06
N ASN A 533 -9.17 6.63 -6.15
CA ASN A 533 -9.58 7.37 -7.34
C ASN A 533 -8.78 8.69 -7.44
N ALA A 534 -7.99 8.83 -8.50
CA ALA A 534 -7.13 9.99 -8.70
C ALA A 534 -7.93 11.29 -8.86
N GLY A 535 -7.48 12.35 -8.19
CA GLY A 535 -8.12 13.67 -8.23
C GLY A 535 -9.18 13.92 -7.17
N CYS A 536 -9.81 12.86 -6.63
CA CYS A 536 -10.77 12.90 -5.52
C CYS A 536 -11.10 11.46 -5.08
N ALA A 537 -10.39 10.95 -4.07
CA ALA A 537 -10.62 9.60 -3.57
C ALA A 537 -11.79 9.54 -2.60
N GLY A 538 -12.48 8.40 -2.64
CA GLY A 538 -13.45 7.96 -1.66
C GLY A 538 -12.75 7.36 -0.45
N VAL A 539 -13.05 7.90 0.72
CA VAL A 539 -12.59 7.38 2.01
C VAL A 539 -13.78 7.21 2.93
N ALA A 540 -13.90 6.02 3.51
CA ALA A 540 -14.90 5.69 4.50
C ALA A 540 -14.32 4.75 5.55
N ASN A 541 -14.98 4.62 6.67
CA ASN A 541 -14.53 3.76 7.75
C ASN A 541 -15.69 3.15 8.55
N ASP A 542 -15.37 2.10 9.31
CA ASP A 542 -16.26 1.44 10.26
C ASP A 542 -15.44 0.95 11.48
N ASP A 543 -16.10 0.78 12.63
CA ASP A 543 -15.47 0.51 13.92
C ASP A 543 -15.72 -0.92 14.41
N ALA A 544 -14.73 -1.49 15.09
CA ALA A 544 -14.82 -2.77 15.79
C ALA A 544 -14.18 -2.66 17.18
N LYS A 545 -14.82 -3.26 18.19
CA LYS A 545 -14.32 -3.27 19.57
C LYS A 545 -13.72 -4.61 19.94
N ILE A 546 -12.50 -4.57 20.46
CA ILE A 546 -11.77 -5.73 20.97
C ILE A 546 -11.60 -5.59 22.48
N THR A 547 -12.23 -6.48 23.24
CA THR A 547 -12.12 -6.52 24.70
C THR A 547 -11.16 -7.63 25.10
N VAL A 548 -10.08 -7.27 25.77
CA VAL A 548 -9.11 -8.21 26.34
C VAL A 548 -9.63 -8.67 27.69
N ASP A 549 -9.81 -9.97 27.85
CA ASP A 549 -10.18 -10.55 29.14
C ASP A 549 -8.95 -10.75 30.03
N ALA A 550 -9.08 -10.40 31.32
CA ALA A 550 -7.97 -10.44 32.27
C ALA A 550 -7.67 -11.87 32.78
N ASN A 551 -8.64 -12.78 32.69
CA ASN A 551 -8.62 -14.10 33.32
C ASN A 551 -8.35 -15.26 32.33
N SER A 552 -8.24 -14.95 31.05
CA SER A 552 -7.86 -15.88 29.98
C SER A 552 -6.55 -15.46 29.33
N GLY A 553 -5.88 -16.44 28.71
CA GLY A 553 -4.60 -16.25 28.04
C GLY A 553 -3.35 -16.40 28.92
N PRO A 554 -2.16 -16.47 28.31
CA PRO A 554 -1.96 -16.47 26.85
C PRO A 554 -2.35 -17.81 26.22
N PHE A 555 -3.04 -17.76 25.08
CA PHE A 555 -3.32 -18.93 24.25
C PHE A 555 -2.11 -19.23 23.38
N THR A 556 -1.54 -20.43 23.51
CA THR A 556 -0.26 -20.78 22.86
C THR A 556 -0.26 -22.20 22.31
N VAL A 557 0.31 -22.41 21.13
CA VAL A 557 0.57 -23.73 20.55
C VAL A 557 1.78 -24.34 21.27
N THR A 558 1.59 -25.51 21.86
CA THR A 558 2.60 -26.20 22.69
C THR A 558 3.26 -27.39 21.98
N ALA A 559 2.72 -27.85 20.85
CA ALA A 559 3.39 -28.78 19.95
C ALA A 559 2.92 -28.60 18.49
N PRO A 560 3.83 -28.62 17.49
CA PRO A 560 5.27 -28.89 17.62
C PRO A 560 6.09 -27.63 18.00
N THR A 561 6.96 -27.73 19.00
CA THR A 561 7.84 -26.62 19.44
C THR A 561 9.29 -26.74 18.98
N THR A 562 9.64 -27.86 18.33
CA THR A 562 10.98 -28.13 17.76
C THR A 562 10.87 -28.45 16.27
N ALA A 563 12.00 -28.39 15.55
CA ALA A 563 12.07 -28.64 14.11
C ALA A 563 11.95 -30.14 13.78
N VAL A 564 10.75 -30.69 13.97
CA VAL A 564 10.42 -32.09 13.70
C VAL A 564 10.37 -32.39 12.21
N SER A 565 10.40 -33.68 11.85
CA SER A 565 10.19 -34.15 10.48
C SER A 565 9.00 -35.09 10.44
N TRP A 566 7.94 -34.70 9.74
CA TRP A 566 6.74 -35.49 9.54
C TRP A 566 6.72 -36.08 8.14
N THR A 567 6.24 -37.31 8.03
CA THR A 567 5.93 -37.93 6.74
C THR A 567 4.46 -37.67 6.42
N SER A 568 4.17 -37.26 5.20
CA SER A 568 2.78 -37.02 4.77
C SER A 568 1.90 -38.26 4.88
N ASN A 569 0.61 -38.04 5.08
CA ASN A 569 -0.42 -39.07 5.33
C ASN A 569 -0.20 -39.88 6.62
N THR A 570 0.76 -39.50 7.48
CA THR A 570 0.84 -40.03 8.84
C THR A 570 -0.01 -39.20 9.79
N THR A 571 -0.33 -39.78 10.94
CA THR A 571 -1.06 -39.12 12.00
C THR A 571 -0.09 -38.44 12.97
N GLN A 572 -0.39 -37.19 13.35
CA GLN A 572 0.39 -36.42 14.33
C GLN A 572 -0.56 -35.70 15.29
N THR A 573 -0.08 -35.38 16.49
CA THR A 573 -0.88 -34.67 17.49
C THR A 573 -0.40 -33.23 17.60
N ILE A 574 -1.35 -32.30 17.50
CA ILE A 574 -1.15 -30.87 17.80
C ILE A 574 -1.67 -30.63 19.21
N THR A 575 -0.96 -29.82 19.99
CA THR A 575 -1.40 -29.42 21.33
C THR A 575 -1.29 -27.92 21.52
N TRP A 576 -2.15 -27.37 22.37
CA TRP A 576 -2.16 -25.95 22.72
C TRP A 576 -2.62 -25.75 24.16
N ASN A 577 -2.28 -24.60 24.74
CA ASN A 577 -2.82 -24.17 26.02
C ASN A 577 -4.18 -23.47 25.78
N VAL A 578 -5.27 -24.10 26.21
CA VAL A 578 -6.63 -23.55 26.12
C VAL A 578 -6.75 -22.21 26.86
N ALA A 579 -6.04 -22.05 27.98
CA ALA A 579 -5.93 -20.79 28.72
C ALA A 579 -7.29 -20.10 29.00
N ASN A 580 -8.31 -20.85 29.43
CA ASN A 580 -9.69 -20.40 29.69
C ASN A 580 -10.43 -19.78 28.48
N THR A 581 -9.90 -19.90 27.26
CA THR A 581 -10.54 -19.31 26.06
C THR A 581 -11.84 -20.01 25.67
N ASN A 582 -12.03 -21.26 26.07
CA ASN A 582 -13.26 -22.03 25.85
C ASN A 582 -14.38 -21.71 26.86
N ALA A 583 -14.09 -20.95 27.92
CA ALA A 583 -15.05 -20.53 28.92
C ALA A 583 -15.44 -19.05 28.73
N ALA A 584 -16.56 -18.65 29.34
CA ALA A 584 -16.96 -17.24 29.38
C ALA A 584 -15.88 -16.39 30.10
N PRO A 585 -15.58 -15.18 29.61
CA PRO A 585 -16.32 -14.45 28.57
C PRO A 585 -15.85 -14.70 27.13
N VAL A 586 -14.68 -15.28 26.89
CA VAL A 586 -14.14 -15.52 25.52
C VAL A 586 -15.02 -16.51 24.74
N SER A 587 -15.50 -17.57 25.41
CA SER A 587 -16.52 -18.50 24.92
C SER A 587 -16.22 -19.18 23.56
N CYS A 588 -14.94 -19.39 23.25
CA CYS A 588 -14.49 -20.02 22.00
C CYS A 588 -14.51 -21.55 22.12
N ALA A 589 -15.66 -22.15 21.79
CA ALA A 589 -15.90 -23.59 21.97
C ALA A 589 -15.07 -24.47 21.02
N ASN A 590 -14.78 -23.99 19.81
CA ASN A 590 -14.05 -24.73 18.78
C ASN A 590 -12.89 -23.90 18.24
N ILE A 591 -11.87 -24.58 17.71
CA ILE A 591 -10.76 -23.97 16.98
C ILE A 591 -10.65 -24.58 15.57
N SER A 592 -9.79 -23.98 14.76
CA SER A 592 -9.36 -24.48 13.45
C SER A 592 -7.85 -24.67 13.41
N ILE A 593 -7.39 -25.67 12.68
CA ILE A 593 -5.95 -25.99 12.50
C ILE A 593 -5.58 -25.80 11.04
N LEU A 594 -4.65 -24.88 10.80
CA LEU A 594 -4.21 -24.48 9.47
C LEU A 594 -2.71 -24.77 9.28
N LEU A 595 -2.32 -25.08 8.06
CA LEU A 595 -0.94 -25.31 7.64
C LEU A 595 -0.46 -24.19 6.73
N SER A 596 0.70 -23.64 7.09
CA SER A 596 1.57 -22.85 6.23
C SER A 596 2.68 -23.72 5.67
N THR A 597 3.09 -23.46 4.43
CA THR A 597 4.24 -24.09 3.78
C THR A 597 5.35 -23.10 3.41
N ASP A 598 5.18 -21.83 3.78
CA ASP A 598 6.04 -20.69 3.42
C ASP A 598 6.74 -20.04 4.63
N GLY A 599 6.79 -20.73 5.77
CA GLY A 599 7.43 -20.24 6.99
C GLY A 599 6.51 -19.51 7.96
N GLY A 600 5.19 -19.54 7.71
CA GLY A 600 4.17 -18.96 8.57
C GLY A 600 3.55 -17.66 8.04
N PHE A 601 3.87 -17.25 6.80
CA PHE A 601 3.35 -16.00 6.22
C PHE A 601 1.92 -16.16 5.69
N THR A 602 1.62 -17.30 5.06
CA THR A 602 0.28 -17.64 4.57
C THR A 602 -0.19 -19.00 5.07
N TYR A 603 -1.50 -19.16 5.24
CA TYR A 603 -2.13 -20.39 5.72
C TYR A 603 -3.24 -20.88 4.77
N PRO A 604 -2.91 -21.26 3.52
CA PRO A 604 -3.90 -21.64 2.52
C PRO A 604 -4.52 -23.03 2.74
N THR A 605 -3.89 -23.88 3.57
CA THR A 605 -4.33 -25.26 3.78
C THR A 605 -5.03 -25.41 5.12
N THR A 606 -6.34 -25.63 5.10
CA THR A 606 -7.10 -26.04 6.29
C THR A 606 -6.92 -27.53 6.52
N ILE A 607 -6.29 -27.92 7.64
CA ILE A 607 -6.16 -29.34 8.03
C ILE A 607 -7.45 -29.80 8.70
N ILE A 608 -7.88 -29.04 9.71
CA ILE A 608 -9.13 -29.27 10.43
C ILE A 608 -9.89 -27.95 10.46
N ALA A 609 -11.09 -27.98 9.88
CA ALA A 609 -11.95 -26.82 9.78
C ALA A 609 -12.69 -26.52 11.09
N SER A 610 -12.84 -27.50 12.00
CA SER A 610 -13.45 -27.33 13.33
C SER A 610 -13.13 -28.52 14.24
N THR A 611 -12.65 -28.26 15.45
CA THR A 611 -12.49 -29.23 16.54
C THR A 611 -12.68 -28.53 17.91
N PRO A 612 -13.13 -29.23 18.97
CA PRO A 612 -13.21 -28.65 20.32
C PRO A 612 -11.93 -27.95 20.77
N ASN A 613 -12.10 -26.84 21.47
CA ASN A 613 -11.00 -26.13 22.13
C ASN A 613 -10.70 -26.76 23.50
N ASP A 614 -10.13 -27.96 23.48
CA ASP A 614 -9.84 -28.79 24.67
C ASP A 614 -8.34 -29.06 24.90
N GLY A 615 -7.48 -28.56 24.02
CA GLY A 615 -6.02 -28.53 24.19
C GLY A 615 -5.24 -29.54 23.35
N SER A 616 -5.92 -30.44 22.63
CA SER A 616 -5.25 -31.40 21.75
C SER A 616 -6.12 -31.88 20.60
N GLU A 617 -5.52 -32.06 19.42
CA GLU A 617 -6.21 -32.66 18.28
C GLU A 617 -5.24 -33.55 17.48
N THR A 618 -5.77 -34.62 16.91
CA THR A 618 -5.01 -35.58 16.12
C THR A 618 -5.29 -35.35 14.63
N ILE A 619 -4.28 -34.94 13.89
CA ILE A 619 -4.39 -34.58 12.47
C ILE A 619 -3.76 -35.64 11.57
N THR A 620 -4.26 -35.72 10.33
CA THR A 620 -3.53 -36.39 9.24
C THR A 620 -2.68 -35.35 8.52
N VAL A 621 -1.38 -35.57 8.41
CA VAL A 621 -0.43 -34.62 7.83
C VAL A 621 -0.71 -34.49 6.32
N PRO A 622 -0.98 -33.28 5.80
CA PRO A 622 -1.22 -33.07 4.36
C PRO A 622 -0.07 -33.56 3.48
N ASN A 623 -0.39 -34.00 2.25
CA ASN A 623 0.60 -34.54 1.31
C ASN A 623 1.38 -33.47 0.54
N VAL A 624 2.15 -32.67 1.27
CA VAL A 624 2.98 -31.57 0.76
C VAL A 624 4.45 -31.82 1.04
N ASN A 625 5.34 -31.17 0.27
CA ASN A 625 6.78 -31.21 0.52
C ASN A 625 7.27 -29.81 0.90
N THR A 626 7.74 -29.61 2.14
CA THR A 626 8.30 -28.33 2.58
C THR A 626 9.18 -28.50 3.81
N SER A 627 10.21 -27.67 3.96
CA SER A 627 11.02 -27.51 5.17
C SER A 627 10.59 -26.30 6.02
N GLN A 628 9.57 -25.57 5.57
CA GLN A 628 9.12 -24.31 6.17
C GLN A 628 7.67 -24.44 6.67
N ALA A 629 7.30 -25.61 7.18
CA ALA A 629 5.95 -25.81 7.69
C ALA A 629 5.74 -25.06 9.01
N ARG A 630 4.59 -24.41 9.14
CA ARG A 630 4.08 -23.81 10.38
C ARG A 630 2.61 -24.19 10.58
N ILE A 631 2.22 -24.48 11.80
CA ILE A 631 0.83 -24.73 12.22
C ILE A 631 0.29 -23.47 12.91
N MET A 632 -0.90 -23.05 12.49
CA MET A 632 -1.70 -22.06 13.20
C MET A 632 -2.91 -22.75 13.82
N VAL A 633 -3.14 -22.45 15.10
CA VAL A 633 -4.37 -22.79 15.80
C VAL A 633 -5.14 -21.48 16.00
N SER A 634 -6.32 -21.38 15.40
CA SER A 634 -7.14 -20.16 15.39
C SER A 634 -8.47 -20.43 16.07
N GLY A 635 -8.94 -19.52 16.92
CA GLY A 635 -10.28 -19.61 17.50
C GLY A 635 -11.35 -19.51 16.41
N GLN A 636 -12.45 -20.28 16.56
CA GLN A 636 -13.63 -20.10 15.72
C GLN A 636 -14.57 -19.06 16.29
N ASP A 637 -15.26 -18.34 15.39
CA ASP A 637 -16.12 -17.21 15.73
C ASP A 637 -15.43 -16.16 16.62
N ASN A 638 -14.09 -16.12 16.55
CA ASN A 638 -13.22 -15.23 17.29
C ASN A 638 -11.97 -14.90 16.44
N VAL A 639 -11.17 -13.94 16.87
CA VAL A 639 -10.04 -13.37 16.11
C VAL A 639 -8.68 -13.76 16.66
N PHE A 640 -8.60 -14.38 17.84
CA PHE A 640 -7.33 -14.79 18.43
C PHE A 640 -6.76 -16.03 17.73
N PHE A 641 -5.44 -16.12 17.67
CA PHE A 641 -4.73 -17.28 17.15
C PHE A 641 -3.35 -17.39 17.79
N ASN A 642 -2.71 -18.54 17.61
CA ASN A 642 -1.29 -18.68 17.84
C ASN A 642 -0.66 -19.61 16.81
N ILE A 643 0.64 -19.46 16.59
CA ILE A 643 1.41 -20.29 15.66
C ILE A 643 2.51 -21.00 16.43
N ASN A 644 2.89 -22.19 15.94
CA ASN A 644 3.99 -22.91 16.53
C ASN A 644 5.33 -22.16 16.31
N PRO A 645 6.28 -22.21 17.26
CA PRO A 645 7.40 -21.26 17.31
C PRO A 645 8.48 -21.49 16.24
N VAL A 646 8.56 -22.68 15.64
CA VAL A 646 9.68 -23.07 14.76
C VAL A 646 9.22 -23.78 13.48
N ASN A 647 10.03 -23.69 12.43
CA ASN A 647 9.76 -24.39 11.18
C ASN A 647 9.95 -25.88 11.40
N PHE A 648 9.08 -26.70 10.82
CA PHE A 648 9.27 -28.14 10.75
C PHE A 648 9.19 -28.62 9.30
N THR A 649 9.63 -29.85 9.07
CA THR A 649 9.67 -30.45 7.73
C THR A 649 8.51 -31.41 7.53
N ILE A 650 7.85 -31.31 6.38
CA ILE A 650 6.92 -32.33 5.88
C ILE A 650 7.53 -32.94 4.63
N THR A 651 7.79 -34.24 4.69
CA THR A 651 8.27 -35.02 3.55
C THR A 651 7.07 -35.65 2.86
N GLN A 652 6.87 -35.29 1.59
CA GLN A 652 5.79 -35.84 0.78
C GLN A 652 5.96 -37.35 0.60
N THR A 653 4.88 -38.08 0.76
CA THR A 653 4.83 -39.51 0.43
C THR A 653 4.47 -39.62 -1.03
N LEU A 654 5.43 -40.04 -1.86
CA LEU A 654 5.20 -40.36 -3.26
C LEU A 654 4.38 -41.65 -3.35
N GLY A 655 3.37 -41.69 -4.22
CA GLY A 655 2.46 -42.83 -4.42
C GLY A 655 3.11 -44.06 -5.06
N VAL A 656 4.34 -44.43 -4.70
CA VAL A 656 5.06 -45.61 -5.20
C VAL A 656 4.67 -46.87 -4.38
N GLY A 657 3.44 -46.91 -3.86
CA GLY A 657 2.87 -48.09 -3.20
C GLY A 657 2.48 -49.20 -4.17
N GLU A 658 2.38 -48.92 -5.47
CA GLU A 658 2.02 -49.92 -6.49
C GLU A 658 3.22 -50.58 -7.17
N VAL A 659 4.44 -50.06 -7.01
CA VAL A 659 5.64 -50.63 -7.68
C VAL A 659 6.44 -51.55 -6.74
N THR A 660 6.24 -51.47 -5.43
CA THR A 660 6.97 -52.29 -4.45
C THR A 660 6.34 -53.67 -4.18
N GLY A 661 5.18 -53.97 -4.78
CA GLY A 661 4.49 -55.26 -4.68
C GLY A 661 4.60 -56.17 -5.91
N SER A 662 5.07 -55.69 -7.06
CA SER A 662 5.23 -56.52 -8.27
C SER A 662 6.67 -57.02 -8.37
N LYS A 663 6.96 -58.19 -7.78
CA LYS A 663 8.04 -59.02 -8.34
C LYS A 663 7.62 -59.31 -9.79
N ASP A 664 8.27 -58.71 -10.77
CA ASP A 664 7.93 -58.92 -12.18
C ASP A 664 7.98 -60.41 -12.51
N VAL A 665 6.79 -61.02 -12.66
CA VAL A 665 6.64 -62.45 -12.94
C VAL A 665 7.08 -62.78 -14.37
N PHE A 666 7.16 -61.76 -15.24
CA PHE A 666 7.68 -61.85 -16.59
C PHE A 666 8.30 -60.53 -17.07
N ILE A 667 9.18 -60.64 -18.06
CA ILE A 667 9.76 -59.51 -18.80
C ILE A 667 9.47 -59.67 -20.29
N VAL A 668 9.32 -58.54 -21.00
CA VAL A 668 9.06 -58.51 -22.45
C VAL A 668 10.24 -57.88 -23.18
N TYR A 669 10.73 -58.54 -24.23
CA TYR A 669 11.85 -58.03 -25.03
C TYR A 669 11.89 -58.59 -26.47
N PRO A 670 12.58 -57.92 -27.40
CA PRO A 670 13.00 -56.52 -27.29
C PRO A 670 11.77 -55.60 -27.21
N ASN A 671 11.95 -54.44 -26.58
CA ASN A 671 10.94 -53.39 -26.52
C ASN A 671 11.68 -52.04 -26.58
N PRO A 672 11.71 -51.34 -27.71
CA PRO A 672 10.91 -51.57 -28.94
C PRO A 672 11.30 -52.84 -29.74
N SER A 673 10.39 -53.33 -30.59
CA SER A 673 10.59 -54.55 -31.38
C SER A 673 10.19 -54.40 -32.85
N LYS A 674 10.90 -55.08 -33.74
CA LYS A 674 10.54 -55.24 -35.16
C LYS A 674 9.44 -56.28 -35.41
N GLY A 675 8.57 -56.50 -34.42
CA GLY A 675 7.47 -57.47 -34.50
C GLY A 675 7.75 -58.85 -33.89
N LEU A 676 8.91 -59.10 -33.28
CA LEU A 676 9.16 -60.31 -32.49
C LEU A 676 8.96 -60.02 -31.01
N LEU A 677 7.94 -60.63 -30.41
CA LEU A 677 7.60 -60.47 -29.02
C LEU A 677 8.11 -61.67 -28.22
N ASN A 678 9.13 -61.50 -27.36
CA ASN A 678 9.53 -62.52 -26.39
C ASN A 678 9.03 -62.16 -25.01
N ILE A 679 8.51 -63.16 -24.31
CA ILE A 679 8.08 -63.08 -22.91
C ILE A 679 8.90 -64.11 -22.13
N LYS A 680 9.71 -63.66 -21.17
CA LYS A 680 10.47 -64.53 -20.27
C LYS A 680 9.86 -64.48 -18.88
N PHE A 681 9.48 -65.63 -18.35
CA PHE A 681 8.89 -65.76 -17.02
C PHE A 681 9.97 -66.10 -15.98
N THR A 682 9.93 -65.48 -14.81
CA THR A 682 10.94 -65.64 -13.75
C THR A 682 10.54 -66.69 -12.72
N ASN A 683 9.28 -66.69 -12.25
CA ASN A 683 8.78 -67.58 -11.19
C ASN A 683 7.37 -68.14 -11.51
N PHE A 684 7.19 -68.68 -12.71
CA PHE A 684 5.87 -69.09 -13.20
C PHE A 684 5.94 -70.44 -13.93
N ASN A 685 4.98 -71.34 -13.68
CA ASN A 685 4.90 -72.70 -14.23
C ASN A 685 3.45 -73.10 -14.66
N GLU A 686 2.52 -72.15 -14.76
CA GLU A 686 1.13 -72.45 -15.18
C GLU A 686 0.92 -72.13 -16.67
N ASN A 687 -0.19 -72.62 -17.23
CA ASN A 687 -0.63 -72.19 -18.56
C ASN A 687 -1.09 -70.74 -18.52
N TYR A 688 -0.89 -70.02 -19.64
CA TYR A 688 -1.25 -68.61 -19.74
C TYR A 688 -1.87 -68.27 -21.09
N ASP A 689 -2.71 -67.25 -21.06
CA ASP A 689 -3.30 -66.59 -22.21
C ASP A 689 -2.54 -65.29 -22.47
N ILE A 690 -2.31 -65.00 -23.75
CA ILE A 690 -1.77 -63.72 -24.20
C ILE A 690 -2.81 -63.02 -25.07
N MET A 691 -3.03 -61.74 -24.81
CA MET A 691 -3.83 -60.84 -25.62
C MET A 691 -3.01 -59.57 -25.87
N VAL A 692 -3.04 -59.05 -27.08
CA VAL A 692 -2.35 -57.82 -27.48
C VAL A 692 -3.40 -56.88 -28.02
N TYR A 693 -3.51 -55.72 -27.39
CA TYR A 693 -4.44 -54.66 -27.77
C TYR A 693 -3.69 -53.49 -28.38
N ASP A 694 -4.26 -52.84 -29.40
CA ASP A 694 -3.76 -51.54 -29.82
C ASP A 694 -4.19 -50.43 -28.83
N VAL A 695 -3.67 -49.22 -29.00
CA VAL A 695 -3.98 -48.07 -28.12
C VAL A 695 -5.47 -47.69 -28.06
N SER A 696 -6.28 -48.12 -29.04
CA SER A 696 -7.73 -47.89 -29.02
C SER A 696 -8.50 -48.94 -28.20
N GLY A 697 -7.80 -49.94 -27.66
CA GLY A 697 -8.38 -51.06 -26.91
C GLY A 697 -8.90 -52.19 -27.82
N ARG A 698 -8.66 -52.14 -29.13
CA ARG A 698 -9.04 -53.21 -30.05
C ARG A 698 -8.04 -54.37 -29.92
N LEU A 699 -8.56 -55.60 -29.79
CA LEU A 699 -7.76 -56.81 -29.74
C LEU A 699 -7.09 -57.07 -31.10
N ALA A 700 -5.77 -56.95 -31.14
CA ALA A 700 -4.96 -57.11 -32.35
C ALA A 700 -4.40 -58.55 -32.49
N PHE A 701 -4.13 -59.23 -31.37
CA PHE A 701 -3.68 -60.62 -31.36
C PHE A 701 -4.13 -61.31 -30.07
N SER A 702 -4.43 -62.61 -30.14
CA SER A 702 -4.60 -63.42 -28.93
C SER A 702 -4.17 -64.86 -29.17
N LYS A 703 -3.69 -65.51 -28.11
CA LYS A 703 -3.44 -66.95 -28.09
C LYS A 703 -3.69 -67.47 -26.68
N LEU A 704 -4.53 -68.49 -26.57
CA LEU A 704 -4.98 -69.04 -25.29
C LEU A 704 -4.25 -70.36 -24.96
N ASN A 705 -4.20 -70.70 -23.68
CA ASN A 705 -3.67 -71.96 -23.14
C ASN A 705 -2.22 -72.28 -23.56
N ASN A 706 -1.34 -71.27 -23.57
CA ASN A 706 0.07 -71.48 -23.87
C ASN A 706 0.75 -72.22 -22.71
N MET A 707 1.49 -73.28 -23.05
CA MET A 707 2.35 -74.00 -22.11
C MET A 707 3.75 -73.40 -22.13
N LEU A 708 4.38 -73.28 -20.97
CA LEU A 708 5.76 -72.79 -20.86
C LEU A 708 6.75 -73.85 -21.34
N THR A 709 7.75 -73.41 -22.09
CA THR A 709 8.91 -74.21 -22.44
C THR A 709 9.86 -74.33 -21.24
N VAL A 710 10.80 -75.29 -21.27
CA VAL A 710 11.80 -75.50 -20.21
C VAL A 710 12.57 -74.22 -19.88
N ASP A 711 12.85 -73.39 -20.89
CA ASP A 711 13.58 -72.13 -20.75
C ASP A 711 12.69 -70.97 -20.25
N LYS A 712 11.39 -71.21 -20.05
CA LYS A 712 10.37 -70.22 -19.63
C LYS A 712 10.30 -68.99 -20.54
N ILE A 713 10.65 -69.17 -21.81
CA ILE A 713 10.58 -68.13 -22.83
C ILE A 713 9.53 -68.52 -23.86
N SER A 714 8.66 -67.58 -24.21
CA SER A 714 7.71 -67.74 -25.29
C SER A 714 7.85 -66.61 -26.29
N THR A 715 7.89 -66.97 -27.56
CA THR A 715 8.12 -66.05 -28.67
C THR A 715 6.91 -66.03 -29.59
N PHE A 716 6.44 -64.82 -29.91
CA PHE A 716 5.31 -64.58 -30.79
C PHE A 716 5.75 -63.69 -31.95
N ASN A 717 5.56 -64.16 -33.18
CA ASN A 717 5.82 -63.37 -34.37
C ASN A 717 4.58 -62.52 -34.70
N LEU A 718 4.68 -61.25 -34.36
CA LEU A 718 3.69 -60.20 -34.58
C LEU A 718 4.16 -59.21 -35.65
N ALA A 719 5.04 -59.62 -36.58
CA ALA A 719 5.55 -58.78 -37.67
C ALA A 719 4.46 -58.24 -38.62
N HIS A 720 3.26 -58.81 -38.60
CA HIS A 720 2.10 -58.34 -39.37
C HIS A 720 1.38 -57.13 -38.76
N LEU A 721 1.57 -56.82 -37.46
CA LEU A 721 0.94 -55.66 -36.81
C LEU A 721 1.46 -54.32 -37.41
N MET A 722 0.70 -53.23 -37.33
CA MET A 722 1.23 -51.92 -37.73
C MET A 722 2.23 -51.39 -36.70
N THR A 723 3.10 -50.47 -37.09
CA THR A 723 3.99 -49.77 -36.15
C THR A 723 3.15 -48.95 -35.16
N GLY A 724 3.56 -48.93 -33.89
CA GLY A 724 2.83 -48.24 -32.84
C GLY A 724 2.90 -48.91 -31.47
N ASP A 725 2.19 -48.32 -30.53
CA ASP A 725 2.10 -48.78 -29.14
C ASP A 725 1.03 -49.87 -29.00
N TYR A 726 1.36 -50.92 -28.26
CA TYR A 726 0.44 -52.00 -27.91
C TYR A 726 0.48 -52.29 -26.42
N VAL A 727 -0.63 -52.81 -25.89
CA VAL A 727 -0.74 -53.32 -24.53
C VAL A 727 -0.82 -54.83 -24.59
N ILE A 728 0.18 -55.51 -24.05
CA ILE A 728 0.19 -56.96 -23.90
C ILE A 728 -0.42 -57.28 -22.55
N LYS A 729 -1.46 -58.09 -22.56
CA LYS A 729 -2.14 -58.61 -21.39
C LYS A 729 -1.91 -60.10 -21.29
N ILE A 730 -1.35 -60.53 -20.17
CA ILE A 730 -1.13 -61.94 -19.84
C ILE A 730 -2.10 -62.33 -18.74
N LYS A 731 -2.86 -63.39 -18.98
CA LYS A 731 -3.85 -63.91 -18.03
C LYS A 731 -3.56 -65.36 -17.70
N THR A 732 -3.75 -65.73 -16.45
CA THR A 732 -3.61 -67.08 -15.90
C THR A 732 -4.82 -67.34 -15.01
N LYS A 733 -4.87 -68.53 -14.38
CA LYS A 733 -5.94 -68.85 -13.42
C LYS A 733 -5.97 -67.88 -12.23
N ASN A 734 -4.80 -67.39 -11.80
CA ASN A 734 -4.63 -66.64 -10.56
C ASN A 734 -4.02 -65.23 -10.78
N MET A 735 -3.72 -64.84 -12.02
CA MET A 735 -3.02 -63.59 -12.34
C MET A 735 -3.57 -62.98 -13.63
N GLU A 736 -3.68 -61.66 -13.65
CA GLU A 736 -3.88 -60.88 -14.87
C GLU A 736 -2.96 -59.65 -14.80
N LYS A 737 -2.02 -59.51 -15.75
CA LYS A 737 -1.06 -58.40 -15.76
C LYS A 737 -0.85 -57.87 -17.18
N SER A 738 -0.68 -56.55 -17.29
CA SER A 738 -0.49 -55.86 -18.56
C SER A 738 0.86 -55.15 -18.62
N VAL A 739 1.47 -55.08 -19.81
CA VAL A 739 2.71 -54.35 -20.07
C VAL A 739 2.66 -53.67 -21.44
N LYS A 740 3.28 -52.48 -21.53
CA LYS A 740 3.43 -51.77 -22.80
C LYS A 740 4.50 -52.42 -23.68
N TRP A 741 4.21 -52.59 -24.97
CA TRP A 741 5.17 -53.05 -25.97
C TRP A 741 5.05 -52.20 -27.23
N VAL A 742 6.19 -51.72 -27.72
CA VAL A 742 6.30 -50.81 -28.86
C VAL A 742 6.76 -51.62 -30.07
N LYS A 743 5.99 -51.54 -31.15
CA LYS A 743 6.38 -52.09 -32.45
C LYS A 743 6.92 -50.99 -33.35
N GLU A 744 8.18 -51.15 -33.76
CA GLU A 744 8.87 -50.28 -34.73
C GLU A 744 8.82 -50.82 -36.16
#